data_AF-A0A6L7WC95-F1
#
_entry.id   AF-A0A6L7WC95-F1
#
_cell.length_a   1.000
_cell.length_b   1.000
_cell.length_c   1.000
_cell.angle_alpha   90.00
_cell.angle_beta   90.00
_cell.angle_gamma   90.00
#
_symmetry.space_group_name_H-M   'P 1'
#
loop_
_entity.id
_entity.type
_entity.pdbx_description
1 polymer ?
#
loop_
_entity_poly.entity_id
_entity_poly.type
_entity_poly.pdbx_seq_one_letter_code
_entity_poly.pdbx_strand_id
1 'polypeptide(L)'
;MPFTVRYSAWDGTQEIGDLEAGDILEALSDDLMNFGDLQHALRNLMQRGMRGPQGMRTPGLRDLLHQLRQQRRERLDQFDLGGVMEDIARQLEEILDLERSTLDDRIEEAGGPSEQQPQPQAEGQQPGGDSQQGADGDEASGLAGGGEQDGEGEQDGQMAAQQSSGAPSGGQQGGGEQGGAQQAGAQPGQSEGGEDDFSDMLRSIVERKQDFLDQLPPEPAGQVKELQNYEFLNPEAQQKFQELMEQLKQAMTESFFNDVQQMVEEMSEGDIERMKEMMRDLNDMLIQRMRGEQPDFDSFMEKYGDMFGDNPPQSLDELIEQMQAQTQAMQSLMESLPSNQRQQLQSLLADKLGDPELEGELAQLAANLEYLNPGAERAPAYPFRGDEEIDLQAAMQLMSEMQDIDGLERQLERAQYDGELDGIDLDQLRELLGDEASDAIDRLGELLDILEQAGYIRRDGDTWELTPRGTRMIGQRALAEIYAQLKRQGIGNHPVPESGRHGERIDDSKEYEFGDPFHLDMNRTIMNAIEREGPQTPVRLMPDDFEVFRSELLTQTATAVMVDLSWSMALRGSFQSAKKVALALHNLIKAQYPRDQLYILGFSAYARELEISELPYVRWDESVLGTNMHHALMLARRLLARHTGGTRQIIMISDGEPTAHLERGRSQFSYPPSPTTIRETLKEVRRCTREGITINTFMLDRNYYLKEFVNNLAKINGGRVFFTTPDKLGEYILVDYVQHKRQHIGRSA
;
A
#
# COMPACT_ATOMS: atom_id res chain seq x y z
N MET A 1 11.34 -6.62 38.81
CA MET A 1 11.93 -7.82 38.16
C MET A 1 12.36 -7.42 36.76
N PRO A 2 13.52 -7.83 36.24
CA PRO A 2 13.78 -7.75 34.81
C PRO A 2 12.93 -8.79 34.08
N PHE A 3 12.27 -8.42 32.99
CA PHE A 3 11.57 -9.37 32.14
C PHE A 3 12.59 -10.13 31.28
N THR A 4 12.75 -11.43 31.52
CA THR A 4 13.49 -12.32 30.61
C THR A 4 12.56 -12.73 29.47
N VAL A 5 12.72 -12.09 28.31
CA VAL A 5 12.10 -12.54 27.06
C VAL A 5 12.83 -13.81 26.59
N ARG A 6 12.06 -14.82 26.17
CA ARG A 6 12.57 -16.12 25.74
C ARG A 6 12.16 -16.34 24.29
N TYR A 7 13.12 -16.27 23.38
CA TYR A 7 12.87 -16.47 21.95
C TYR A 7 12.75 -17.98 21.64
N SER A 8 11.72 -18.36 20.87
CA SER A 8 11.59 -19.67 20.22
C SER A 8 11.70 -19.51 18.71
N ALA A 9 11.95 -20.60 17.99
CA ALA A 9 11.65 -20.64 16.55
C ALA A 9 10.12 -20.51 16.37
N TRP A 10 9.69 -19.89 15.27
CA TRP A 10 8.28 -19.80 14.89
C TRP A 10 7.76 -21.19 14.53
N ASP A 11 6.67 -21.60 15.17
CA ASP A 11 6.03 -22.91 14.97
C ASP A 11 4.50 -22.82 14.84
N GLY A 12 3.97 -21.61 14.66
CA GLY A 12 2.53 -21.34 14.54
C GLY A 12 1.75 -21.42 15.85
N THR A 13 2.40 -21.73 16.98
CA THR A 13 1.74 -21.76 18.31
C THR A 13 2.01 -20.52 19.16
N GLN A 14 2.78 -19.57 18.64
CA GLN A 14 3.02 -18.29 19.31
C GLN A 14 1.79 -17.39 19.17
N GLU A 15 1.14 -17.07 20.29
CA GLU A 15 0.18 -15.96 20.36
C GLU A 15 0.90 -14.65 19.97
N ILE A 16 0.52 -14.06 18.83
CA ILE A 16 0.93 -12.72 18.43
C ILE A 16 0.29 -11.76 19.44
N GLY A 17 1.11 -11.19 20.34
CA GLY A 17 0.59 -10.43 21.47
C GLY A 17 -0.34 -9.29 21.06
N ASP A 18 -1.54 -9.28 21.66
CA ASP A 18 -2.63 -8.34 21.39
C ASP A 18 -2.18 -6.88 21.30
N LEU A 19 -2.84 -6.12 20.43
CA LEU A 19 -2.65 -4.67 20.35
C LEU A 19 -3.20 -4.00 21.62
N GLU A 20 -2.31 -3.66 22.55
CA GLU A 20 -2.72 -2.92 23.74
C GLU A 20 -3.30 -1.55 23.35
N ALA A 21 -4.51 -1.25 23.83
CA ALA A 21 -5.20 0.03 23.62
C ALA A 21 -4.35 1.26 24.01
N GLY A 22 -3.38 1.07 24.90
CA GLY A 22 -2.37 2.08 25.18
C GLY A 22 -1.55 2.43 23.94
N ASP A 23 -0.97 1.44 23.26
CA ASP A 23 0.04 1.64 22.22
C ASP A 23 -0.57 2.26 20.95
N ILE A 24 -1.80 1.87 20.63
CA ILE A 24 -2.61 2.53 19.60
C ILE A 24 -2.74 4.04 19.94
N LEU A 25 -3.08 4.37 21.19
CA LEU A 25 -3.21 5.76 21.65
C LEU A 25 -1.86 6.53 21.64
N GLU A 26 -0.72 5.85 21.81
CA GLU A 26 0.60 6.46 21.63
C GLU A 26 0.85 6.80 20.15
N ALA A 27 0.59 5.85 19.25
CA ALA A 27 0.79 6.02 17.81
C ALA A 27 -0.14 7.06 17.18
N LEU A 28 -1.34 7.25 17.73
CA LEU A 28 -2.27 8.35 17.39
C LEU A 28 -1.88 9.70 18.00
N SER A 29 -1.19 9.70 19.14
CA SER A 29 -0.99 10.92 19.94
C SER A 29 -0.27 12.02 19.17
N ASP A 30 0.70 11.68 18.33
CA ASP A 30 1.49 12.68 17.61
C ASP A 30 0.67 13.37 16.53
N ASP A 31 -0.02 12.59 15.69
CA ASP A 31 -0.89 13.09 14.62
C ASP A 31 -2.09 13.88 15.21
N LEU A 32 -2.73 13.36 16.25
CA LEU A 32 -3.82 14.06 16.94
C LEU A 32 -3.36 15.40 17.53
N MET A 33 -2.17 15.45 18.15
CA MET A 33 -1.63 16.68 18.73
C MET A 33 -1.18 17.68 17.66
N ASN A 34 -0.82 17.21 16.47
CA ASN A 34 -0.47 18.07 15.34
C ASN A 34 -1.72 18.67 14.69
N PHE A 35 -2.64 17.83 14.24
CA PHE A 35 -3.79 18.23 13.41
C PHE A 35 -5.05 18.60 14.22
N GLY A 36 -5.16 18.17 15.47
CA GLY A 36 -6.34 18.42 16.31
C GLY A 36 -7.59 17.72 15.79
N ASP A 37 -7.45 16.47 15.37
CA ASP A 37 -8.49 15.67 14.73
C ASP A 37 -8.22 14.17 14.95
N LEU A 38 -9.19 13.45 15.52
CA LEU A 38 -9.01 12.04 15.86
C LEU A 38 -9.26 11.12 14.66
N GLN A 39 -10.24 11.44 13.81
CA GLN A 39 -10.52 10.66 12.60
C GLN A 39 -9.36 10.79 11.61
N HIS A 40 -8.79 11.99 11.45
CA HIS A 40 -7.60 12.18 10.62
C HIS A 40 -6.36 11.45 11.19
N ALA A 41 -6.18 11.46 12.52
CA ALA A 41 -5.09 10.72 13.16
C ALA A 41 -5.23 9.21 12.95
N LEU A 42 -6.44 8.66 13.07
CA LEU A 42 -6.75 7.25 12.79
C LEU A 42 -6.49 6.89 11.33
N ARG A 43 -6.95 7.71 10.37
CA ARG A 43 -6.67 7.49 8.94
C ARG A 43 -5.17 7.49 8.65
N ASN A 44 -4.42 8.47 9.18
CA ASN A 44 -2.97 8.51 9.04
C ASN A 44 -2.28 7.29 9.67
N LEU A 45 -2.82 6.76 10.78
CA LEU A 45 -2.31 5.55 11.42
C LEU A 45 -2.55 4.30 10.55
N MET A 46 -3.76 4.10 10.04
CA MET A 46 -4.09 2.98 9.13
C MET A 46 -3.26 3.04 7.84
N GLN A 47 -3.06 4.23 7.28
CA GLN A 47 -2.17 4.42 6.12
C GLN A 47 -0.70 4.07 6.42
N ARG A 48 -0.18 4.46 7.59
CA ARG A 48 1.25 4.31 7.97
C ARG A 48 1.58 2.95 8.58
N GLY A 49 0.59 2.26 9.12
CA GLY A 49 0.78 1.09 9.97
C GLY A 49 1.31 1.45 11.36
N MET A 50 1.55 0.40 12.15
CA MET A 50 1.98 0.51 13.54
C MET A 50 3.28 -0.24 13.83
N ARG A 51 3.93 0.16 14.93
CA ARG A 51 5.07 -0.57 15.50
C ARG A 51 4.78 -0.83 16.98
N GLY A 52 4.60 -2.10 17.33
CA GLY A 52 4.37 -2.52 18.71
C GLY A 52 5.64 -2.50 19.57
N PRO A 53 5.52 -2.62 20.90
CA PRO A 53 6.65 -2.46 21.84
C PRO A 53 7.80 -3.46 21.64
N GLN A 54 7.52 -4.62 21.06
CA GLN A 54 8.50 -5.68 20.80
C GLN A 54 9.19 -5.57 19.42
N GLY A 55 8.86 -4.52 18.64
CA GLY A 55 9.38 -4.34 17.28
C GLY A 55 8.56 -5.04 16.19
N MET A 56 7.50 -5.78 16.56
CA MET A 56 6.49 -6.24 15.60
C MET A 56 5.87 -5.04 14.89
N ARG A 57 5.71 -5.13 13.56
CA ARG A 57 5.16 -4.07 12.72
C ARG A 57 3.87 -4.57 12.09
N THR A 58 2.75 -3.92 12.38
CA THR A 58 1.54 -4.07 11.57
C THR A 58 1.73 -3.22 10.31
N PRO A 59 1.77 -3.79 9.10
CA PRO A 59 1.86 -3.01 7.88
C PRO A 59 0.64 -2.09 7.75
N GLY A 60 0.83 -0.91 7.18
CA GLY A 60 -0.28 0.00 6.85
C GLY A 60 -0.81 -0.24 5.44
N LEU A 61 -1.93 0.40 5.11
CA LEU A 61 -2.48 0.39 3.74
C LEU A 61 -1.44 0.79 2.68
N ARG A 62 -0.49 1.69 3.02
CA ARG A 62 0.62 2.06 2.10
C ARG A 62 1.68 0.98 1.93
N ASP A 63 1.90 0.15 2.95
CA ASP A 63 2.83 -0.97 2.85
C ASP A 63 2.21 -2.08 1.99
N LEU A 64 0.93 -2.41 2.22
CA LEU A 64 0.18 -3.40 1.43
C LEU A 64 0.06 -2.97 -0.05
N LEU A 65 -0.33 -1.71 -0.33
CA LEU A 65 -0.32 -1.15 -1.69
C LEU A 65 1.06 -1.21 -2.35
N HIS A 66 2.14 -1.04 -1.59
CA HIS A 66 3.50 -1.17 -2.14
C HIS A 66 3.84 -2.63 -2.46
N GLN A 67 3.47 -3.58 -1.60
CA GLN A 67 3.68 -5.00 -1.85
C GLN A 67 2.88 -5.47 -3.08
N LEU A 68 1.61 -5.09 -3.18
CA LEU A 68 0.74 -5.41 -4.32
C LEU A 68 1.29 -4.86 -5.64
N ARG A 69 1.71 -3.59 -5.66
CA ARG A 69 2.37 -2.95 -6.82
C ARG A 69 3.71 -3.58 -7.17
N GLN A 70 4.43 -4.11 -6.19
CA GLN A 70 5.68 -4.83 -6.41
C GLN A 70 5.40 -6.20 -7.05
N GLN A 71 4.46 -6.99 -6.52
CA GLN A 71 4.02 -8.26 -7.09
C GLN A 71 3.53 -8.10 -8.54
N ARG A 72 2.64 -7.13 -8.79
CA ARG A 72 2.20 -6.74 -10.14
C ARG A 72 3.38 -6.54 -11.11
N ARG A 73 4.40 -5.82 -10.64
CA ARG A 73 5.57 -5.51 -11.44
C ARG A 73 6.45 -6.73 -11.65
N GLU A 74 6.63 -7.57 -10.63
CA GLU A 74 7.38 -8.82 -10.73
C GLU A 74 6.74 -9.74 -11.76
N ARG A 75 5.40 -9.86 -11.81
CA ARG A 75 4.66 -10.57 -12.87
C ARG A 75 4.92 -10.00 -14.28
N LEU A 76 4.82 -8.68 -14.44
CA LEU A 76 5.03 -7.98 -15.72
C LEU A 76 6.49 -8.06 -16.23
N ASP A 77 7.45 -8.03 -15.31
CA ASP A 77 8.90 -8.10 -15.61
C ASP A 77 9.39 -9.58 -15.69
N GLN A 78 8.57 -10.59 -15.35
CA GLN A 78 8.91 -12.03 -15.42
C GLN A 78 8.48 -12.70 -16.74
N PHE A 79 7.20 -12.55 -17.12
CA PHE A 79 6.60 -13.31 -18.23
C PHE A 79 6.57 -12.54 -19.55
N ASP A 80 6.63 -13.28 -20.67
CA ASP A 80 6.33 -12.78 -22.01
C ASP A 80 5.07 -13.44 -22.59
N LEU A 81 4.17 -12.61 -23.12
CA LEU A 81 2.98 -13.06 -23.84
C LEU A 81 3.25 -13.32 -25.33
N GLY A 82 4.37 -12.82 -25.88
CA GLY A 82 4.80 -13.11 -27.24
C GLY A 82 4.97 -14.62 -27.49
N GLY A 83 5.49 -15.34 -26.48
CA GLY A 83 5.68 -16.79 -26.52
C GLY A 83 4.43 -17.63 -26.78
N VAL A 84 3.22 -17.16 -26.40
CA VAL A 84 1.97 -17.95 -26.49
C VAL A 84 1.69 -18.45 -27.91
N MET A 85 1.89 -17.60 -28.92
CA MET A 85 1.71 -17.98 -30.33
C MET A 85 2.94 -18.65 -30.94
N GLU A 86 4.13 -18.39 -30.37
CA GLU A 86 5.38 -18.99 -30.84
C GLU A 86 5.50 -20.45 -30.39
N ASP A 87 4.97 -20.83 -29.22
CA ASP A 87 4.93 -22.23 -28.81
C ASP A 87 3.95 -23.05 -29.66
N ILE A 88 2.76 -22.53 -29.97
CA ILE A 88 1.82 -23.16 -30.92
C ILE A 88 2.50 -23.36 -32.29
N ALA A 89 3.24 -22.36 -32.78
CA ALA A 89 3.98 -22.47 -34.04
C ALA A 89 5.09 -23.54 -33.99
N ARG A 90 5.83 -23.61 -32.88
CA ARG A 90 6.90 -24.57 -32.61
C ARG A 90 6.40 -26.01 -32.52
N GLN A 91 5.27 -26.23 -31.84
CA GLN A 91 4.61 -27.55 -31.78
C GLN A 91 4.14 -28.00 -33.18
N LEU A 92 3.57 -27.08 -33.97
CA LEU A 92 3.17 -27.37 -35.36
C LEU A 92 4.36 -27.68 -36.28
N GLU A 93 5.46 -26.94 -36.15
CA GLU A 93 6.70 -27.21 -36.90
C GLU A 93 7.24 -28.62 -36.59
N GLU A 94 7.25 -29.03 -35.32
CA GLU A 94 7.66 -30.39 -34.92
C GLU A 94 6.73 -31.48 -35.51
N ILE A 95 5.40 -31.26 -35.50
CA ILE A 95 4.42 -32.17 -36.10
C ILE A 95 4.64 -32.29 -37.62
N LEU A 96 4.90 -31.16 -38.29
CA LEU A 96 5.15 -31.11 -39.74
C LEU A 96 6.46 -31.79 -40.13
N ASP A 97 7.51 -31.63 -39.34
CA ASP A 97 8.81 -32.27 -39.56
C ASP A 97 8.75 -33.79 -39.32
N LEU A 98 7.97 -34.25 -38.33
CA LEU A 98 7.69 -35.67 -38.10
C LEU A 98 6.91 -36.33 -39.25
N GLU A 99 5.93 -35.63 -39.84
CA GLU A 99 5.24 -36.14 -41.03
C GLU A 99 6.16 -36.08 -42.26
N ARG A 100 6.87 -34.97 -42.51
CA ARG A 100 7.80 -34.82 -43.65
C ARG A 100 8.89 -35.88 -43.67
N SER A 101 9.57 -36.10 -42.55
CA SER A 101 10.58 -37.17 -42.44
C SER A 101 9.99 -38.55 -42.73
N THR A 102 8.75 -38.82 -42.32
CA THR A 102 8.05 -40.07 -42.64
C THR A 102 7.67 -40.17 -44.12
N LEU A 103 7.31 -39.06 -44.77
CA LEU A 103 7.06 -39.00 -46.22
C LEU A 103 8.37 -39.29 -46.99
N ASP A 104 9.48 -38.68 -46.60
CA ASP A 104 10.80 -38.88 -47.22
C ASP A 104 11.29 -40.34 -47.04
N ASP A 105 11.21 -40.91 -45.83
CA ASP A 105 11.52 -42.32 -45.56
C ASP A 105 10.68 -43.26 -46.45
N ARG A 106 9.40 -42.94 -46.68
CA ARG A 106 8.51 -43.72 -47.57
C ARG A 106 8.87 -43.59 -49.05
N ILE A 107 9.41 -42.45 -49.49
CA ILE A 107 9.96 -42.29 -50.85
C ILE A 107 11.21 -43.14 -51.01
N GLU A 108 12.10 -43.17 -50.01
CA GLU A 108 13.31 -44.00 -50.02
C GLU A 108 12.98 -45.51 -49.96
N GLU A 109 12.02 -45.94 -49.15
CA GLU A 109 11.52 -47.33 -49.12
C GLU A 109 10.91 -47.76 -50.46
N ALA A 110 10.17 -46.87 -51.12
CA ALA A 110 9.68 -47.08 -52.48
C ALA A 110 10.78 -46.92 -53.56
N GLY A 111 12.06 -46.79 -53.16
CA GLY A 111 13.14 -46.17 -53.92
C GLY A 111 14.16 -47.08 -54.61
N GLY A 112 14.36 -48.35 -54.24
CA GLY A 112 15.36 -49.20 -54.94
C GLY A 112 15.58 -50.63 -54.43
N PRO A 113 16.51 -51.40 -55.04
CA PRO A 113 17.47 -51.02 -56.09
C PRO A 113 17.36 -51.82 -57.41
N SER A 114 17.75 -51.21 -58.53
CA SER A 114 18.05 -51.93 -59.78
C SER A 114 19.47 -52.54 -59.76
N GLU A 115 19.62 -53.77 -59.26
CA GLU A 115 20.92 -54.46 -59.30
C GLU A 115 21.33 -54.91 -60.72
N GLN A 116 22.33 -54.25 -61.31
CA GLN A 116 23.15 -54.88 -62.35
C GLN A 116 24.26 -55.73 -61.70
N GLN A 117 24.06 -57.04 -61.64
CA GLN A 117 25.04 -57.99 -61.10
C GLN A 117 26.28 -58.21 -62.00
N PRO A 118 27.44 -58.57 -61.40
CA PRO A 118 28.71 -58.73 -62.12
C PRO A 118 28.80 -60.04 -62.93
N GLN A 119 29.64 -60.03 -63.98
CA GLN A 119 30.02 -61.23 -64.75
C GLN A 119 31.50 -61.64 -64.54
N PRO A 120 31.85 -62.93 -64.74
CA PRO A 120 33.05 -63.55 -64.15
C PRO A 120 34.33 -63.48 -65.00
N GLN A 121 35.44 -63.87 -64.38
CA GLN A 121 36.81 -63.88 -64.91
C GLN A 121 37.04 -64.80 -66.12
N ALA A 122 37.87 -64.34 -67.06
CA ALA A 122 38.79 -65.17 -67.87
C ALA A 122 40.06 -64.36 -68.21
N GLU A 123 41.19 -65.04 -68.43
CA GLU A 123 42.55 -64.47 -68.42
C GLU A 123 42.94 -63.64 -69.66
N GLY A 124 43.85 -62.65 -69.52
CA GLY A 124 44.41 -61.95 -70.68
C GLY A 124 45.34 -60.73 -70.50
N GLN A 125 46.56 -60.94 -69.98
CA GLN A 125 47.80 -60.17 -70.25
C GLN A 125 47.94 -58.65 -69.93
N GLN A 126 49.00 -58.37 -69.16
CA GLN A 126 49.75 -57.11 -68.95
C GLN A 126 50.61 -56.70 -70.19
N PRO A 127 51.36 -55.56 -70.22
CA PRO A 127 51.49 -54.45 -69.23
C PRO A 127 51.56 -52.98 -69.79
N GLY A 128 51.57 -52.00 -68.86
CA GLY A 128 52.20 -50.66 -69.01
C GLY A 128 51.22 -49.47 -68.92
N GLY A 129 51.48 -48.38 -68.17
CA GLY A 129 52.57 -48.00 -67.24
C GLY A 129 52.30 -46.62 -66.60
N ASP A 130 53.11 -46.19 -65.61
CA ASP A 130 53.30 -44.84 -64.99
C ASP A 130 52.26 -43.71 -65.28
N SER A 131 51.67 -42.94 -64.35
CA SER A 131 52.25 -42.07 -63.29
C SER A 131 51.15 -41.08 -62.77
N GLN A 132 51.28 -40.23 -61.73
CA GLN A 132 51.98 -40.23 -60.42
C GLN A 132 51.65 -38.92 -59.62
N GLN A 133 51.22 -39.02 -58.33
CA GLN A 133 51.13 -37.93 -57.30
C GLN A 133 50.11 -36.78 -57.58
N GLY A 134 49.62 -35.97 -56.62
CA GLY A 134 49.71 -35.83 -55.14
C GLY A 134 48.59 -34.83 -54.68
N ALA A 135 48.01 -34.87 -53.48
CA ALA A 135 48.54 -34.67 -52.11
C ALA A 135 48.53 -33.19 -51.64
N ASP A 136 48.21 -32.99 -50.34
CA ASP A 136 48.27 -31.75 -49.51
C ASP A 136 47.24 -30.64 -49.84
N GLY A 137 46.78 -29.75 -48.93
CA GLY A 137 46.97 -29.50 -47.49
C GLY A 137 46.20 -28.20 -47.11
N ASP A 138 45.47 -28.07 -46.00
CA ASP A 138 45.87 -27.73 -44.60
C ASP A 138 45.50 -26.28 -44.17
N GLU A 139 45.16 -26.14 -42.89
CA GLU A 139 45.16 -24.96 -41.97
C GLU A 139 44.52 -23.55 -42.26
N ALA A 140 43.45 -23.27 -41.49
CA ALA A 140 43.37 -22.31 -40.35
C ALA A 140 43.34 -20.75 -40.47
N SER A 141 42.34 -20.19 -39.76
CA SER A 141 42.35 -18.98 -38.87
C SER A 141 42.32 -17.54 -39.44
N GLY A 142 41.63 -16.61 -38.74
CA GLY A 142 41.81 -15.16 -39.00
C GLY A 142 40.74 -14.13 -38.57
N LEU A 143 40.47 -13.97 -37.27
CA LEU A 143 40.14 -12.71 -36.55
C LEU A 143 39.32 -11.54 -37.20
N ALA A 144 38.13 -11.31 -36.63
CA ALA A 144 37.51 -10.05 -36.16
C ALA A 144 37.96 -8.63 -36.62
N GLY A 145 36.96 -7.78 -36.89
CA GLY A 145 36.86 -6.42 -36.32
C GLY A 145 36.77 -5.22 -37.27
N GLY A 146 35.83 -4.30 -37.00
CA GLY A 146 35.76 -2.95 -37.61
C GLY A 146 34.35 -2.56 -38.08
N GLY A 147 33.90 -1.35 -37.72
CA GLY A 147 32.59 -0.80 -38.14
C GLY A 147 32.71 0.60 -38.75
N GLU A 148 31.63 1.38 -38.63
CA GLU A 148 31.42 2.80 -39.02
C GLU A 148 30.98 3.11 -40.47
N GLN A 149 29.69 3.46 -40.56
CA GLN A 149 29.05 4.61 -41.24
C GLN A 149 29.67 5.29 -42.46
N ASP A 150 28.89 5.36 -43.54
CA ASP A 150 28.38 6.55 -44.27
C ASP A 150 27.52 6.00 -45.45
N GLY A 151 26.52 6.63 -46.08
CA GLY A 151 26.00 8.00 -46.08
C GLY A 151 25.40 8.27 -47.48
N GLU A 152 24.32 9.09 -47.59
CA GLU A 152 23.70 9.53 -48.87
C GLU A 152 22.95 8.45 -49.70
N GLY A 153 21.92 8.73 -50.52
CA GLY A 153 21.17 9.95 -50.83
C GLY A 153 20.21 9.78 -52.04
N GLU A 154 19.22 10.68 -52.21
CA GLU A 154 18.33 10.89 -53.40
C GLU A 154 17.29 9.77 -53.70
N GLN A 155 15.95 9.98 -53.74
CA GLN A 155 15.05 10.96 -54.39
C GLN A 155 14.76 10.74 -55.89
N ASP A 156 13.62 10.10 -56.19
CA ASP A 156 12.60 10.51 -57.19
C ASP A 156 11.38 9.56 -57.08
N GLY A 157 10.12 9.92 -57.37
CA GLY A 157 9.63 11.24 -57.75
C GLY A 157 8.61 11.26 -58.91
N GLN A 158 7.47 10.55 -58.89
CA GLN A 158 6.29 10.94 -59.69
C GLN A 158 4.95 10.26 -59.34
N MET A 159 3.84 10.97 -59.60
CA MET A 159 2.44 10.60 -59.36
C MET A 159 1.68 10.27 -60.68
N ALA A 160 0.43 9.80 -60.49
CA ALA A 160 -0.75 9.93 -61.37
C ALA A 160 -1.02 8.79 -62.38
N ALA A 161 -2.27 8.51 -62.80
CA ALA A 161 -3.63 8.71 -62.24
C ALA A 161 -4.66 7.98 -63.18
N GLN A 162 -5.95 8.03 -62.84
CA GLN A 162 -7.12 7.77 -63.73
C GLN A 162 -7.37 6.30 -64.19
N GLN A 163 -8.59 5.89 -64.56
CA GLN A 163 -9.96 6.20 -64.07
C GLN A 163 -10.97 5.17 -64.63
N SER A 164 -11.97 4.79 -63.83
CA SER A 164 -13.35 4.39 -64.19
C SER A 164 -13.70 3.70 -65.54
N SER A 165 -14.32 2.51 -65.46
CA SER A 165 -15.56 2.04 -66.15
C SER A 165 -15.57 0.50 -66.23
N GLY A 166 -16.68 -0.23 -66.28
CA GLY A 166 -18.10 0.07 -66.18
C GLY A 166 -18.91 -1.22 -66.42
N ALA A 167 -19.92 -1.50 -65.61
CA ALA A 167 -20.82 -2.69 -65.73
C ALA A 167 -21.90 -2.47 -66.84
N PRO A 168 -22.88 -3.36 -67.11
CA PRO A 168 -23.24 -4.64 -66.47
C PRO A 168 -23.72 -5.77 -67.45
N SER A 169 -24.51 -6.72 -66.93
CA SER A 169 -25.35 -7.75 -67.60
C SER A 169 -24.66 -9.03 -68.12
N GLY A 170 -25.26 -10.23 -68.04
CA GLY A 170 -26.49 -10.61 -67.34
C GLY A 170 -27.28 -11.74 -68.05
N GLY A 171 -27.64 -12.79 -67.30
CA GLY A 171 -28.79 -13.65 -67.63
C GLY A 171 -28.54 -15.01 -68.32
N GLN A 172 -28.87 -16.06 -67.55
CA GLN A 172 -29.96 -17.01 -67.86
C GLN A 172 -29.63 -18.46 -68.29
N GLN A 173 -29.81 -19.37 -67.30
CA GLN A 173 -30.47 -20.69 -67.32
C GLN A 173 -30.26 -21.67 -68.50
N GLY A 174 -30.04 -22.96 -68.15
CA GLY A 174 -30.71 -24.03 -68.90
C GLY A 174 -30.15 -25.46 -68.88
N GLY A 175 -30.14 -26.14 -67.72
CA GLY A 175 -30.48 -27.57 -67.50
C GLY A 175 -29.86 -28.73 -68.32
N GLY A 176 -30.01 -29.94 -67.77
CA GLY A 176 -30.02 -31.19 -68.56
C GLY A 176 -29.00 -32.26 -68.14
N GLU A 177 -29.45 -33.29 -67.45
CA GLU A 177 -28.77 -34.58 -67.37
C GLU A 177 -28.61 -35.23 -68.76
N GLN A 178 -27.52 -35.96 -69.00
CA GLN A 178 -27.54 -37.43 -69.12
C GLN A 178 -26.15 -37.99 -69.48
N GLY A 179 -25.87 -39.19 -68.98
CA GLY A 179 -24.62 -39.90 -69.27
C GLY A 179 -24.58 -40.52 -70.67
N GLY A 180 -23.37 -40.80 -71.14
CA GLY A 180 -23.12 -41.49 -72.40
C GLY A 180 -21.75 -42.16 -72.37
N ALA A 181 -21.73 -43.46 -72.09
CA ALA A 181 -20.49 -44.25 -72.09
C ALA A 181 -19.88 -44.29 -73.49
N GLN A 182 -18.54 -44.23 -73.58
CA GLN A 182 -17.83 -44.52 -74.81
C GLN A 182 -16.79 -45.63 -74.58
N GLN A 183 -16.98 -46.72 -75.31
CA GLN A 183 -16.35 -48.00 -75.11
C GLN A 183 -15.18 -48.17 -76.10
N ALA A 184 -13.97 -48.43 -75.60
CA ALA A 184 -12.83 -48.88 -76.40
C ALA A 184 -12.46 -50.31 -75.98
N GLY A 185 -12.41 -51.22 -76.95
CA GLY A 185 -12.30 -52.65 -76.69
C GLY A 185 -10.87 -53.20 -76.78
N ALA A 186 -10.46 -53.86 -75.69
CA ALA A 186 -9.71 -55.12 -75.64
C ALA A 186 -8.46 -55.33 -76.52
N GLN A 187 -7.32 -55.60 -75.83
CA GLN A 187 -6.56 -56.82 -76.12
C GLN A 187 -5.84 -57.32 -74.84
N PRO A 188 -5.84 -58.65 -74.54
CA PRO A 188 -5.28 -59.16 -73.29
C PRO A 188 -3.79 -59.50 -73.43
N GLY A 189 -2.96 -58.96 -72.54
CA GLY A 189 -1.52 -59.21 -72.45
C GLY A 189 -1.09 -59.48 -71.00
N GLN A 190 -0.77 -60.74 -70.74
CA GLN A 190 0.14 -61.28 -69.70
C GLN A 190 0.40 -60.47 -68.43
N SER A 191 -0.02 -61.04 -67.30
CA SER A 191 0.37 -60.63 -65.94
C SER A 191 1.85 -60.92 -65.65
N GLU A 192 2.63 -59.88 -65.45
CA GLU A 192 3.89 -59.84 -64.67
C GLU A 192 4.17 -58.36 -64.35
N GLY A 193 4.17 -57.99 -63.07
CA GLY A 193 4.20 -56.59 -62.61
C GLY A 193 3.18 -56.30 -61.51
N GLY A 194 3.43 -56.82 -60.30
CA GLY A 194 2.57 -56.59 -59.11
C GLY A 194 3.22 -55.73 -58.02
N GLU A 195 4.50 -55.39 -58.17
CA GLU A 195 5.27 -54.57 -57.22
C GLU A 195 5.42 -53.13 -57.74
N ASP A 196 5.72 -52.95 -59.04
CA ASP A 196 5.90 -51.62 -59.67
C ASP A 196 4.64 -50.72 -59.57
N ASP A 197 3.46 -51.25 -59.90
CA ASP A 197 2.17 -50.51 -59.91
C ASP A 197 1.76 -50.04 -58.49
N PHE A 198 2.18 -50.78 -57.45
CA PHE A 198 1.98 -50.41 -56.05
C PHE A 198 2.99 -49.35 -55.59
N SER A 199 4.26 -49.46 -55.98
CA SER A 199 5.26 -48.43 -55.70
C SER A 199 4.96 -47.10 -56.38
N ASP A 200 4.50 -47.10 -57.63
CA ASP A 200 4.08 -45.90 -58.35
C ASP A 200 2.83 -45.27 -57.71
N MET A 201 1.88 -46.09 -57.26
CA MET A 201 0.70 -45.61 -56.52
C MET A 201 1.11 -44.96 -55.18
N LEU A 202 2.00 -45.59 -54.41
CA LEU A 202 2.52 -45.04 -53.15
C LEU A 202 3.26 -43.72 -53.36
N ARG A 203 4.18 -43.66 -54.35
CA ARG A 203 4.88 -42.41 -54.72
C ARG A 203 3.88 -41.30 -55.05
N SER A 204 2.86 -41.59 -55.87
CA SER A 204 1.82 -40.61 -56.21
C SER A 204 0.98 -40.12 -55.02
N ILE A 205 0.92 -40.88 -53.92
CA ILE A 205 0.22 -40.50 -52.69
C ILE A 205 1.14 -39.63 -51.82
N VAL A 206 2.42 -40.01 -51.71
CA VAL A 206 3.41 -39.26 -50.94
C VAL A 206 3.71 -37.91 -51.60
N GLU A 207 3.93 -37.86 -52.91
CA GLU A 207 4.11 -36.61 -53.67
C GLU A 207 2.93 -35.64 -53.44
N ARG A 208 1.68 -36.13 -53.51
CA ARG A 208 0.49 -35.31 -53.22
C ARG A 208 0.38 -34.84 -51.78
N LYS A 209 0.89 -35.62 -50.82
CA LYS A 209 0.94 -35.21 -49.40
C LYS A 209 2.05 -34.19 -49.15
N GLN A 210 3.20 -34.33 -49.80
CA GLN A 210 4.31 -33.38 -49.74
C GLN A 210 3.92 -32.04 -50.39
N ASP A 211 3.34 -32.07 -51.60
CA ASP A 211 2.76 -30.90 -52.28
C ASP A 211 1.72 -30.17 -51.41
N PHE A 212 0.93 -30.89 -50.60
CA PHE A 212 -0.04 -30.31 -49.68
C PHE A 212 0.64 -29.62 -48.49
N LEU A 213 1.60 -30.28 -47.84
CA LEU A 213 2.35 -29.71 -46.71
C LEU A 213 3.15 -28.45 -47.13
N ASP A 214 3.67 -28.42 -48.35
CA ASP A 214 4.41 -27.27 -48.90
C ASP A 214 3.50 -26.11 -49.36
N GLN A 215 2.20 -26.36 -49.51
CA GLN A 215 1.18 -25.34 -49.81
C GLN A 215 0.45 -24.82 -48.56
N LEU A 216 0.83 -25.27 -47.35
CA LEU A 216 0.24 -24.81 -46.10
C LEU A 216 0.43 -23.29 -45.91
N PRO A 217 -0.54 -22.59 -45.28
CA PRO A 217 -0.38 -21.20 -44.91
C PRO A 217 0.84 -20.98 -43.99
N PRO A 218 1.51 -19.81 -44.05
CA PRO A 218 2.63 -19.49 -43.16
C PRO A 218 2.19 -19.12 -41.73
N GLU A 219 0.88 -19.05 -41.46
CA GLU A 219 0.32 -18.68 -40.16
C GLU A 219 -0.16 -19.94 -39.41
N PRO A 220 0.18 -20.12 -38.11
CA PRO A 220 -0.24 -21.26 -37.31
C PRO A 220 -1.75 -21.55 -37.37
N ALA A 221 -2.57 -20.49 -37.36
CA ALA A 221 -4.03 -20.59 -37.48
C ALA A 221 -4.49 -21.28 -38.78
N GLY A 222 -3.82 -20.98 -39.90
CA GLY A 222 -4.11 -21.61 -41.19
C GLY A 222 -3.59 -23.05 -41.27
N GLN A 223 -2.45 -23.35 -40.64
CA GLN A 223 -1.90 -24.70 -40.57
C GLN A 223 -2.81 -25.65 -39.78
N VAL A 224 -3.24 -25.25 -38.57
CA VAL A 224 -4.20 -26.01 -37.74
C VAL A 224 -5.49 -26.29 -38.51
N LYS A 225 -5.95 -25.34 -39.34
CA LYS A 225 -7.17 -25.49 -40.14
C LYS A 225 -7.05 -26.56 -41.23
N GLU A 226 -5.99 -26.51 -42.04
CA GLU A 226 -5.77 -27.46 -43.12
C GLU A 226 -5.43 -28.86 -42.57
N LEU A 227 -4.64 -28.94 -41.49
CA LEU A 227 -4.23 -30.20 -40.85
C LEU A 227 -5.38 -30.97 -40.17
N GLN A 228 -6.48 -30.31 -39.78
CA GLN A 228 -7.67 -31.01 -39.23
C GLN A 228 -8.28 -32.02 -40.19
N ASN A 229 -8.21 -31.76 -41.50
CA ASN A 229 -8.73 -32.65 -42.54
C ASN A 229 -7.61 -33.50 -43.18
N TYR A 230 -6.41 -33.46 -42.62
CA TYR A 230 -5.24 -34.17 -43.12
C TYR A 230 -5.13 -35.56 -42.49
N GLU A 231 -4.90 -36.56 -43.32
CA GLU A 231 -4.64 -37.94 -42.89
C GLU A 231 -3.12 -38.12 -42.74
N PHE A 232 -2.62 -38.13 -41.50
CA PHE A 232 -1.20 -38.35 -41.20
C PHE A 232 -0.75 -39.79 -41.56
N LEU A 233 0.47 -39.95 -42.05
CA LEU A 233 1.15 -41.24 -42.21
C LEU A 233 2.01 -41.58 -40.98
N ASN A 234 2.51 -40.57 -40.26
CA ASN A 234 3.23 -40.77 -39.00
C ASN A 234 2.24 -40.84 -37.81
N PRO A 235 2.15 -41.97 -37.08
CA PRO A 235 1.28 -42.07 -35.91
C PRO A 235 1.72 -41.17 -34.74
N GLU A 236 3.00 -40.83 -34.64
CA GLU A 236 3.52 -39.91 -33.61
C GLU A 236 3.15 -38.46 -33.93
N ALA A 237 3.24 -38.04 -35.20
CA ALA A 237 2.76 -36.73 -35.65
C ALA A 237 1.25 -36.59 -35.45
N GLN A 238 0.48 -37.65 -35.73
CA GLN A 238 -0.97 -37.70 -35.48
C GLN A 238 -1.28 -37.54 -33.99
N GLN A 239 -0.55 -38.25 -33.11
CA GLN A 239 -0.74 -38.15 -31.67
C GLN A 239 -0.40 -36.75 -31.16
N LYS A 240 0.75 -36.18 -31.55
CA LYS A 240 1.12 -34.80 -31.15
C LYS A 240 0.13 -33.75 -31.66
N PHE A 241 -0.41 -33.91 -32.86
CA PHE A 241 -1.47 -33.03 -33.36
C PHE A 241 -2.77 -33.16 -32.56
N GLN A 242 -3.11 -34.37 -32.09
CA GLN A 242 -4.23 -34.59 -31.18
C GLN A 242 -3.98 -33.95 -29.81
N GLU A 243 -2.77 -34.07 -29.25
CA GLU A 243 -2.36 -33.45 -27.98
C GLU A 243 -2.41 -31.92 -28.04
N LEU A 244 -1.85 -31.29 -29.10
CA LEU A 244 -1.98 -29.84 -29.34
C LEU A 244 -3.45 -29.41 -29.47
N MET A 245 -4.26 -30.19 -30.19
CA MET A 245 -5.69 -29.95 -30.34
C MET A 245 -6.44 -30.06 -28.99
N GLU A 246 -6.04 -30.99 -28.13
CA GLU A 246 -6.60 -31.16 -26.79
C GLU A 246 -6.20 -30.01 -25.86
N GLN A 247 -4.94 -29.54 -25.89
CA GLN A 247 -4.48 -28.35 -25.16
C GLN A 247 -5.27 -27.10 -25.56
N LEU A 248 -5.42 -26.84 -26.87
CA LEU A 248 -6.20 -25.70 -27.36
C LEU A 248 -7.68 -25.81 -26.96
N LYS A 249 -8.27 -27.01 -27.00
CA LYS A 249 -9.63 -27.27 -26.52
C LYS A 249 -9.76 -27.02 -25.01
N GLN A 250 -8.82 -27.52 -24.21
CA GLN A 250 -8.80 -27.38 -22.76
C GLN A 250 -8.67 -25.90 -22.35
N ALA A 251 -7.75 -25.15 -22.94
CA ALA A 251 -7.59 -23.72 -22.68
C ALA A 251 -8.86 -22.91 -23.02
N MET A 252 -9.60 -23.28 -24.08
CA MET A 252 -10.91 -22.67 -24.37
C MET A 252 -12.01 -23.11 -23.39
N THR A 253 -11.98 -24.37 -22.93
CA THR A 253 -13.07 -24.95 -22.12
C THR A 253 -12.97 -24.52 -20.66
N GLU A 254 -11.76 -24.55 -20.07
CA GLU A 254 -11.50 -24.05 -18.72
C GLU A 254 -11.74 -22.53 -18.61
N SER A 255 -11.48 -21.78 -19.69
CA SER A 255 -11.78 -20.33 -19.75
C SER A 255 -13.27 -19.97 -19.58
N PHE A 256 -14.18 -20.95 -19.66
CA PHE A 256 -15.60 -20.75 -19.34
C PHE A 256 -16.05 -21.57 -18.12
N PHE A 257 -15.49 -22.76 -17.88
CA PHE A 257 -15.90 -23.65 -16.79
C PHE A 257 -14.70 -24.40 -16.19
N ASN A 258 -14.42 -24.18 -14.90
CA ASN A 258 -13.16 -24.62 -14.25
C ASN A 258 -12.92 -26.15 -14.20
N ASP A 259 -13.95 -27.00 -14.37
CA ASP A 259 -13.84 -28.46 -14.12
C ASP A 259 -14.55 -29.35 -15.18
N VAL A 260 -14.30 -29.13 -16.48
CA VAL A 260 -14.89 -29.95 -17.56
C VAL A 260 -14.10 -31.25 -17.82
N GLN A 261 -13.56 -31.88 -16.78
CA GLN A 261 -12.67 -33.04 -16.93
C GLN A 261 -13.38 -34.34 -17.38
N GLN A 262 -14.72 -34.39 -17.39
CA GLN A 262 -15.50 -35.58 -17.79
C GLN A 262 -16.32 -35.41 -19.08
N MET A 263 -16.29 -34.24 -19.73
CA MET A 263 -16.98 -33.98 -21.00
C MET A 263 -16.02 -33.87 -22.21
N VAL A 264 -14.70 -33.92 -21.95
CA VAL A 264 -13.68 -33.68 -22.99
C VAL A 264 -13.45 -34.89 -23.91
N GLU A 265 -13.70 -36.13 -23.47
CA GLU A 265 -13.35 -37.35 -24.25
C GLU A 265 -14.07 -37.47 -25.60
N GLU A 266 -15.29 -36.95 -25.76
CA GLU A 266 -15.98 -36.82 -27.05
C GLU A 266 -17.10 -35.76 -26.93
N MET A 267 -16.83 -34.51 -27.35
CA MET A 267 -17.91 -33.52 -27.50
C MET A 267 -18.75 -33.91 -28.70
N SER A 268 -19.97 -34.40 -28.46
CA SER A 268 -20.90 -34.80 -29.52
C SER A 268 -21.61 -33.59 -30.11
N GLU A 269 -22.22 -33.75 -31.30
CA GLU A 269 -23.11 -32.73 -31.89
C GLU A 269 -24.25 -32.32 -30.93
N GLY A 270 -24.61 -33.17 -29.96
CA GLY A 270 -25.64 -32.87 -28.96
C GLY A 270 -25.20 -31.92 -27.85
N ASP A 271 -23.91 -31.87 -27.52
CA ASP A 271 -23.39 -31.05 -26.42
C ASP A 271 -23.28 -29.57 -26.83
N ILE A 272 -22.91 -29.32 -28.09
CA ILE A 272 -22.92 -27.98 -28.70
C ILE A 272 -24.35 -27.41 -28.72
N GLU A 273 -25.34 -28.21 -29.10
CA GLU A 273 -26.74 -27.76 -29.14
C GLU A 273 -27.27 -27.44 -27.73
N ARG A 274 -26.91 -28.26 -26.72
CA ARG A 274 -27.23 -27.99 -25.31
C ARG A 274 -26.58 -26.70 -24.80
N MET A 275 -25.34 -26.41 -25.21
CA MET A 275 -24.66 -25.17 -24.88
C MET A 275 -25.35 -23.95 -25.52
N LYS A 276 -25.82 -24.04 -26.77
CA LYS A 276 -26.63 -22.97 -27.39
C LYS A 276 -27.92 -22.72 -26.61
N GLU A 277 -28.65 -23.78 -26.23
CA GLU A 277 -29.88 -23.65 -25.44
C GLU A 277 -29.61 -22.93 -24.10
N MET A 278 -28.53 -23.30 -23.40
CA MET A 278 -28.10 -22.62 -22.17
C MET A 278 -27.77 -21.14 -22.41
N MET A 279 -27.00 -20.82 -23.46
CA MET A 279 -26.61 -19.44 -23.76
C MET A 279 -27.80 -18.57 -24.16
N ARG A 280 -28.79 -19.13 -24.86
CA ARG A 280 -30.06 -18.48 -25.18
C ARG A 280 -30.91 -18.23 -23.92
N ASP A 281 -31.09 -19.25 -23.07
CA ASP A 281 -31.83 -19.11 -21.81
C ASP A 281 -31.16 -18.07 -20.89
N LEU A 282 -29.82 -18.06 -20.83
CA LEU A 282 -29.05 -17.06 -20.10
C LEU A 282 -29.23 -15.65 -20.68
N ASN A 283 -29.14 -15.49 -22.01
CA ASN A 283 -29.41 -14.23 -22.68
C ASN A 283 -30.82 -13.69 -22.36
N ASP A 284 -31.84 -14.55 -22.36
CA ASP A 284 -33.20 -14.18 -21.98
C ASP A 284 -33.29 -13.78 -20.49
N MET A 285 -32.56 -14.44 -19.58
CA MET A 285 -32.48 -14.03 -18.17
C MET A 285 -31.80 -12.67 -17.99
N LEU A 286 -30.72 -12.38 -18.72
CA LEU A 286 -30.08 -11.05 -18.69
C LEU A 286 -31.01 -9.97 -19.23
N ILE A 287 -31.78 -10.27 -20.28
CA ILE A 287 -32.79 -9.35 -20.83
C ILE A 287 -33.95 -9.10 -19.85
N GLN A 288 -34.41 -10.11 -19.13
CA GLN A 288 -35.40 -9.96 -18.04
C GLN A 288 -34.85 -9.06 -16.93
N ARG A 289 -33.61 -9.32 -16.48
CA ARG A 289 -32.90 -8.51 -15.47
C ARG A 289 -32.77 -7.05 -15.91
N MET A 290 -32.40 -6.77 -17.17
CA MET A 290 -32.32 -5.41 -17.73
C MET A 290 -33.68 -4.68 -17.78
N ARG A 291 -34.80 -5.42 -17.81
CA ARG A 291 -36.17 -4.87 -17.71
C ARG A 291 -36.62 -4.63 -16.26
N GLY A 292 -35.83 -5.04 -15.27
CA GLY A 292 -36.18 -5.00 -13.85
C GLY A 292 -37.09 -6.16 -13.42
N GLU A 293 -37.15 -7.23 -14.20
CA GLU A 293 -37.84 -8.49 -13.87
C GLU A 293 -36.88 -9.39 -13.06
N GLN A 294 -37.43 -10.32 -12.26
CA GLN A 294 -36.63 -11.35 -11.56
C GLN A 294 -36.62 -12.63 -12.40
N PRO A 295 -35.50 -12.96 -13.08
CA PRO A 295 -35.38 -14.22 -13.81
C PRO A 295 -35.33 -15.43 -12.87
N ASP A 296 -35.84 -16.56 -13.36
CA ASP A 296 -35.92 -17.83 -12.63
C ASP A 296 -34.61 -18.61 -12.73
N PHE A 297 -33.65 -18.24 -11.90
CA PHE A 297 -32.33 -18.86 -11.85
C PHE A 297 -32.37 -20.30 -11.30
N ASP A 298 -33.31 -20.62 -10.42
CA ASP A 298 -33.48 -21.98 -9.89
C ASP A 298 -33.82 -22.96 -11.04
N SER A 299 -34.78 -22.60 -11.90
CA SER A 299 -35.13 -23.39 -13.10
C SER A 299 -33.99 -23.49 -14.12
N PHE A 300 -33.11 -22.48 -14.20
CA PHE A 300 -31.91 -22.54 -15.04
C PHE A 300 -30.89 -23.55 -14.49
N MET A 301 -30.64 -23.52 -13.19
CA MET A 301 -29.74 -24.48 -12.52
C MET A 301 -30.30 -25.91 -12.49
N GLU A 302 -31.62 -26.10 -12.45
CA GLU A 302 -32.23 -27.44 -12.63
C GLU A 302 -31.99 -28.04 -14.04
N LYS A 303 -31.82 -27.21 -15.08
CA LYS A 303 -31.56 -27.66 -16.47
C LYS A 303 -30.08 -27.83 -16.81
N TYR A 304 -29.23 -26.95 -16.28
CA TYR A 304 -27.87 -26.72 -16.76
C TYR A 304 -26.82 -26.75 -15.64
N GLY A 305 -27.22 -26.93 -14.37
CA GLY A 305 -26.31 -26.92 -13.22
C GLY A 305 -25.20 -27.97 -13.26
N ASP A 306 -25.42 -29.07 -13.98
CA ASP A 306 -24.43 -30.13 -14.24
C ASP A 306 -23.28 -29.69 -15.16
N MET A 307 -23.41 -28.56 -15.88
CA MET A 307 -22.33 -27.97 -16.68
C MET A 307 -21.42 -27.03 -15.86
N PHE A 308 -21.78 -26.69 -14.62
CA PHE A 308 -21.01 -25.75 -13.77
C PHE A 308 -20.07 -26.43 -12.76
N GLY A 309 -19.94 -27.77 -12.79
CA GLY A 309 -18.94 -28.51 -12.00
C GLY A 309 -19.22 -28.57 -10.49
N ASP A 310 -18.16 -28.76 -9.70
CA ASP A 310 -18.23 -28.96 -8.24
C ASP A 310 -18.51 -27.67 -7.45
N ASN A 311 -18.34 -26.49 -8.06
CA ASN A 311 -18.55 -25.19 -7.42
C ASN A 311 -19.50 -24.30 -8.27
N PRO A 312 -20.78 -24.70 -8.41
CA PRO A 312 -21.74 -23.99 -9.25
C PRO A 312 -22.18 -22.65 -8.63
N PRO A 313 -22.47 -21.62 -9.45
CA PRO A 313 -22.92 -20.32 -8.96
C PRO A 313 -24.26 -20.45 -8.22
N GLN A 314 -24.35 -19.85 -7.04
CA GLN A 314 -25.53 -19.89 -6.17
C GLN A 314 -26.57 -18.83 -6.56
N SER A 315 -26.20 -17.87 -7.43
CA SER A 315 -27.08 -16.82 -7.92
C SER A 315 -26.73 -16.36 -9.33
N LEU A 316 -27.70 -15.73 -10.00
CA LEU A 316 -27.45 -15.06 -11.29
C LEU A 316 -26.47 -13.89 -11.15
N ASP A 317 -26.37 -13.26 -9.97
CA ASP A 317 -25.38 -12.20 -9.71
C ASP A 317 -23.95 -12.75 -9.80
N GLU A 318 -23.70 -13.87 -9.10
CA GLU A 318 -22.42 -14.57 -9.07
C GLU A 318 -22.02 -15.14 -10.45
N LEU A 319 -22.97 -15.70 -11.19
CA LEU A 319 -22.74 -16.14 -12.58
C LEU A 319 -22.34 -14.96 -13.50
N ILE A 320 -23.01 -13.81 -13.36
CA ILE A 320 -22.68 -12.61 -14.14
C ILE A 320 -21.28 -12.11 -13.77
N GLU A 321 -20.91 -12.12 -12.49
CA GLU A 321 -19.60 -11.70 -12.00
C GLU A 321 -18.48 -12.59 -12.54
N GLN A 322 -18.63 -13.91 -12.45
CA GLN A 322 -17.69 -14.89 -13.01
C GLN A 322 -17.51 -14.72 -14.54
N MET A 323 -18.61 -14.59 -15.29
CA MET A 323 -18.54 -14.37 -16.74
C MET A 323 -17.94 -13.01 -17.12
N GLN A 324 -18.17 -11.96 -16.31
CA GLN A 324 -17.52 -10.66 -16.52
C GLN A 324 -16.02 -10.74 -16.30
N ALA A 325 -15.55 -11.44 -15.26
CA ALA A 325 -14.13 -11.66 -15.01
C ALA A 325 -13.46 -12.42 -16.17
N GLN A 326 -14.00 -13.58 -16.57
CA GLN A 326 -13.49 -14.36 -17.72
C GLN A 326 -13.46 -13.54 -19.01
N THR A 327 -14.54 -12.81 -19.32
CA THR A 327 -14.62 -11.96 -20.52
C THR A 327 -13.58 -10.84 -20.49
N GLN A 328 -13.38 -10.20 -19.34
CA GLN A 328 -12.37 -9.16 -19.17
C GLN A 328 -10.96 -9.74 -19.27
N ALA A 329 -10.67 -10.90 -18.69
CA ALA A 329 -9.37 -11.57 -18.78
C ALA A 329 -8.99 -11.87 -20.24
N MET A 330 -9.93 -12.45 -21.02
CA MET A 330 -9.75 -12.68 -22.45
C MET A 330 -9.54 -11.37 -23.24
N GLN A 331 -10.28 -10.31 -22.92
CA GLN A 331 -10.08 -8.99 -23.54
C GLN A 331 -8.72 -8.38 -23.18
N SER A 332 -8.27 -8.49 -21.93
CA SER A 332 -6.95 -8.03 -21.47
C SER A 332 -5.82 -8.80 -22.15
N LEU A 333 -5.94 -10.12 -22.31
CA LEU A 333 -4.99 -10.93 -23.08
C LEU A 333 -4.93 -10.44 -24.54
N MET A 334 -6.09 -10.31 -25.18
CA MET A 334 -6.18 -9.81 -26.55
C MET A 334 -5.60 -8.40 -26.70
N GLU A 335 -5.87 -7.46 -25.78
CA GLU A 335 -5.32 -6.10 -25.86
C GLU A 335 -3.81 -6.04 -25.56
N SER A 336 -3.26 -6.93 -24.74
CA SER A 336 -1.82 -7.02 -24.43
C SER A 336 -1.00 -7.73 -25.50
N LEU A 337 -1.57 -8.68 -26.25
CA LEU A 337 -0.89 -9.35 -27.36
C LEU A 337 -0.57 -8.42 -28.55
N PRO A 338 0.57 -8.61 -29.24
CA PRO A 338 0.90 -7.98 -30.52
C PRO A 338 -0.23 -8.10 -31.56
N SER A 339 -0.37 -7.10 -32.44
CA SER A 339 -1.52 -6.99 -33.34
C SER A 339 -1.67 -8.16 -34.33
N ASN A 340 -0.56 -8.78 -34.75
CA ASN A 340 -0.54 -9.97 -35.60
C ASN A 340 -0.96 -11.22 -34.82
N GLN A 341 -0.38 -11.44 -33.64
CA GLN A 341 -0.71 -12.59 -32.78
C GLN A 341 -2.17 -12.56 -32.33
N ARG A 342 -2.69 -11.37 -31.97
CA ARG A 342 -4.10 -11.13 -31.66
C ARG A 342 -5.04 -11.54 -32.81
N GLN A 343 -4.69 -11.23 -34.05
CA GLN A 343 -5.49 -11.62 -35.22
C GLN A 343 -5.45 -13.14 -35.46
N GLN A 344 -4.29 -13.77 -35.26
CA GLN A 344 -4.14 -15.23 -35.38
C GLN A 344 -4.93 -15.97 -34.29
N LEU A 345 -4.85 -15.54 -33.03
CA LEU A 345 -5.61 -16.10 -31.92
C LEU A 345 -7.12 -15.91 -32.12
N GLN A 346 -7.56 -14.71 -32.56
CA GLN A 346 -8.96 -14.47 -32.91
C GLN A 346 -9.45 -15.40 -34.05
N SER A 347 -8.60 -15.66 -35.06
CA SER A 347 -8.93 -16.60 -36.14
C SER A 347 -9.00 -18.06 -35.67
N LEU A 348 -8.12 -18.48 -34.75
CA LEU A 348 -8.15 -19.81 -34.14
C LEU A 348 -9.45 -20.03 -33.35
N LEU A 349 -9.82 -19.07 -32.49
CA LEU A 349 -11.05 -19.14 -31.69
C LEU A 349 -12.30 -19.17 -32.57
N ALA A 350 -12.38 -18.29 -33.58
CA ALA A 350 -13.54 -18.21 -34.48
C ALA A 350 -13.75 -19.49 -35.30
N ASP A 351 -12.66 -20.11 -35.80
CA ASP A 351 -12.74 -21.35 -36.57
C ASP A 351 -13.19 -22.54 -35.70
N LYS A 352 -12.80 -22.56 -34.41
CA LYS A 352 -13.12 -23.63 -33.47
C LYS A 352 -14.53 -23.60 -32.91
N LEU A 353 -15.15 -22.42 -32.79
CA LEU A 353 -16.56 -22.36 -32.42
C LEU A 353 -17.48 -22.86 -33.54
N GLY A 354 -17.10 -22.68 -34.82
CA GLY A 354 -17.65 -23.38 -36.00
C GLY A 354 -19.12 -23.14 -36.36
N ASP A 355 -19.93 -22.64 -35.43
CA ASP A 355 -21.38 -22.52 -35.53
C ASP A 355 -21.83 -21.04 -35.44
N PRO A 356 -22.44 -20.49 -36.51
CA PRO A 356 -22.81 -19.08 -36.56
C PRO A 356 -24.02 -18.71 -35.68
N GLU A 357 -24.78 -19.68 -35.16
CA GLU A 357 -25.85 -19.42 -34.19
C GLU A 357 -25.25 -19.27 -32.79
N LEU A 358 -24.28 -20.12 -32.43
CA LEU A 358 -23.53 -20.00 -31.18
C LEU A 358 -22.70 -18.70 -31.11
N GLU A 359 -22.03 -18.31 -32.20
CA GLU A 359 -21.33 -17.01 -32.31
C GLU A 359 -22.30 -15.84 -32.07
N GLY A 360 -23.52 -15.92 -32.59
CA GLY A 360 -24.58 -14.93 -32.39
C GLY A 360 -25.03 -14.81 -30.93
N GLU A 361 -25.28 -15.93 -30.26
CA GLU A 361 -25.67 -15.95 -28.84
C GLU A 361 -24.53 -15.43 -27.93
N LEU A 362 -23.27 -15.74 -28.24
CA LEU A 362 -22.09 -15.20 -27.54
C LEU A 362 -21.90 -13.70 -27.74
N ALA A 363 -22.06 -13.20 -28.98
CA ALA A 363 -22.00 -11.77 -29.27
C ALA A 363 -23.13 -11.00 -28.55
N GLN A 364 -24.32 -11.61 -28.46
CA GLN A 364 -25.44 -11.08 -27.69
C GLN A 364 -25.16 -11.09 -26.17
N LEU A 365 -24.54 -12.17 -25.65
CA LEU A 365 -24.14 -12.27 -24.25
C LEU A 365 -23.14 -11.17 -23.89
N ALA A 366 -22.08 -10.98 -24.68
CA ALA A 366 -21.08 -9.94 -24.46
C ALA A 366 -21.72 -8.53 -24.45
N ALA A 367 -22.62 -8.24 -25.39
CA ALA A 367 -23.33 -6.96 -25.44
C ALA A 367 -24.29 -6.76 -24.24
N ASN A 368 -24.93 -7.83 -23.76
CA ASN A 368 -25.78 -7.79 -22.56
C ASN A 368 -24.95 -7.53 -21.29
N LEU A 369 -23.78 -8.17 -21.15
CA LEU A 369 -22.86 -7.96 -20.04
C LEU A 369 -22.26 -6.54 -20.04
N GLU A 370 -21.86 -6.02 -21.22
CA GLU A 370 -21.39 -4.63 -21.38
C GLU A 370 -22.48 -3.62 -20.99
N TYR A 371 -23.74 -3.85 -21.39
CA TYR A 371 -24.86 -2.98 -21.02
C TYR A 371 -25.17 -3.01 -19.51
N LEU A 372 -25.03 -4.18 -18.87
CA LEU A 372 -25.21 -4.34 -17.42
C LEU A 372 -24.09 -3.69 -16.61
N ASN A 373 -22.90 -3.52 -17.18
CA ASN A 373 -21.76 -2.83 -16.55
C ASN A 373 -21.23 -1.66 -17.42
N PRO A 374 -22.03 -0.59 -17.62
CA PRO A 374 -21.68 0.54 -18.50
C PRO A 374 -20.60 1.48 -17.91
N GLY A 375 -20.05 1.10 -16.75
CA GLY A 375 -18.94 1.76 -16.06
C GLY A 375 -17.70 0.88 -15.94
N ALA A 376 -17.69 -0.31 -16.55
CA ALA A 376 -16.48 -1.11 -16.69
C ALA A 376 -15.40 -0.27 -17.38
N GLU A 377 -14.27 -0.07 -16.71
CA GLU A 377 -13.11 0.53 -17.35
C GLU A 377 -12.69 -0.39 -18.50
N ARG A 378 -12.25 0.21 -19.62
CA ARG A 378 -11.75 -0.58 -20.77
C ARG A 378 -10.69 -1.55 -20.25
N ALA A 379 -10.80 -2.81 -20.65
CA ALA A 379 -9.90 -3.89 -20.21
C ALA A 379 -8.43 -3.41 -20.21
N PRO A 380 -7.72 -3.52 -19.07
CA PRO A 380 -6.37 -2.98 -18.96
C PRO A 380 -5.41 -3.73 -19.89
N ALA A 381 -4.70 -2.97 -20.73
CA ALA A 381 -3.62 -3.48 -21.56
C ALA A 381 -2.32 -3.56 -20.73
N TYR A 382 -1.90 -4.77 -20.41
CA TYR A 382 -0.73 -5.03 -19.57
C TYR A 382 0.58 -5.05 -20.40
N PRO A 383 1.59 -4.24 -20.04
CA PRO A 383 2.84 -4.14 -20.80
C PRO A 383 3.88 -5.16 -20.30
N PHE A 384 3.68 -6.44 -20.63
CA PHE A 384 4.63 -7.52 -20.33
C PHE A 384 5.98 -7.30 -21.04
N ARG A 385 7.07 -7.67 -20.37
CA ARG A 385 8.47 -7.46 -20.81
C ARG A 385 9.45 -8.53 -20.29
N GLY A 386 8.93 -9.66 -19.82
CA GLY A 386 9.75 -10.75 -19.32
C GLY A 386 10.48 -11.50 -20.42
N ASP A 387 11.19 -12.55 -19.99
CA ASP A 387 11.86 -13.52 -20.86
C ASP A 387 11.25 -14.94 -20.72
N GLU A 388 10.32 -15.15 -19.78
CA GLU A 388 9.68 -16.45 -19.53
C GLU A 388 8.44 -16.62 -20.43
N GLU A 389 8.60 -17.41 -21.50
CA GLU A 389 7.50 -17.86 -22.37
C GLU A 389 6.45 -18.64 -21.56
N ILE A 390 5.17 -18.39 -21.80
CA ILE A 390 4.04 -19.12 -21.20
C ILE A 390 3.04 -19.58 -22.27
N ASP A 391 2.32 -20.65 -21.98
CA ASP A 391 1.22 -21.12 -22.82
C ASP A 391 -0.06 -20.27 -22.65
N LEU A 392 -1.10 -20.59 -23.43
CA LEU A 392 -2.37 -19.86 -23.43
C LEU A 392 -3.15 -19.99 -22.10
N GLN A 393 -3.05 -21.13 -21.41
CA GLN A 393 -3.77 -21.39 -20.16
C GLN A 393 -3.13 -20.58 -19.01
N ALA A 394 -1.81 -20.65 -18.89
CA ALA A 394 -1.02 -19.84 -17.98
C ALA A 394 -1.19 -18.33 -18.25
N ALA A 395 -1.25 -17.92 -19.52
CA ALA A 395 -1.52 -16.52 -19.89
C ALA A 395 -2.91 -16.04 -19.44
N MET A 396 -3.94 -16.87 -19.57
CA MET A 396 -5.29 -16.56 -19.09
C MET A 396 -5.36 -16.47 -17.55
N GLN A 397 -4.75 -17.41 -16.84
CA GLN A 397 -4.67 -17.37 -15.38
C GLN A 397 -3.90 -16.12 -14.89
N LEU A 398 -2.81 -15.77 -15.57
CA LEU A 398 -2.03 -14.55 -15.30
C LEU A 398 -2.86 -13.28 -15.55
N MET A 399 -3.75 -13.25 -16.55
CA MET A 399 -4.65 -12.10 -16.73
C MET A 399 -5.65 -11.96 -15.57
N SER A 400 -6.16 -13.08 -15.04
CA SER A 400 -7.03 -13.06 -13.85
C SER A 400 -6.28 -12.49 -12.64
N GLU A 401 -5.12 -13.05 -12.29
CA GLU A 401 -4.31 -12.57 -11.16
C GLU A 401 -4.00 -11.06 -11.28
N MET A 402 -3.70 -10.59 -12.48
CA MET A 402 -3.44 -9.17 -12.75
C MET A 402 -4.69 -8.28 -12.59
N GLN A 403 -5.88 -8.80 -12.86
CA GLN A 403 -7.15 -8.10 -12.65
C GLN A 403 -7.57 -8.08 -11.18
N ASP A 404 -7.34 -9.18 -10.46
CA ASP A 404 -7.55 -9.27 -9.01
C ASP A 404 -6.62 -8.28 -8.28
N ILE A 405 -5.36 -8.21 -8.70
CA ILE A 405 -4.39 -7.18 -8.26
C ILE A 405 -4.92 -5.75 -8.55
N ASP A 406 -5.42 -5.46 -9.75
CA ASP A 406 -5.97 -4.13 -10.09
C ASP A 406 -7.26 -3.81 -9.29
N GLY A 407 -8.09 -4.81 -9.02
CA GLY A 407 -9.27 -4.74 -8.17
C GLY A 407 -8.90 -4.34 -6.74
N LEU A 408 -8.02 -5.12 -6.12
CA LEU A 408 -7.55 -4.92 -4.76
C LEU A 408 -6.72 -3.63 -4.61
N GLU A 409 -5.96 -3.22 -5.62
CA GLU A 409 -5.26 -1.92 -5.65
C GLU A 409 -6.27 -0.76 -5.52
N ARG A 410 -7.37 -0.79 -6.29
CA ARG A 410 -8.45 0.22 -6.21
C ARG A 410 -9.19 0.19 -4.87
N GLN A 411 -9.44 -0.98 -4.29
CA GLN A 411 -10.06 -1.12 -2.97
C GLN A 411 -9.17 -0.49 -1.87
N LEU A 412 -7.88 -0.85 -1.83
CA LEU A 412 -6.91 -0.33 -0.87
C LEU A 412 -6.63 1.18 -1.06
N GLU A 413 -6.65 1.69 -2.30
CA GLU A 413 -6.57 3.12 -2.55
C GLU A 413 -7.81 3.87 -2.04
N ARG A 414 -9.02 3.35 -2.29
CA ARG A 414 -10.27 3.92 -1.75
C ARG A 414 -10.22 3.99 -0.22
N ALA A 415 -9.95 2.86 0.43
CA ALA A 415 -9.78 2.74 1.87
C ALA A 415 -8.71 3.69 2.45
N GLN A 416 -7.66 4.00 1.68
CA GLN A 416 -6.67 5.00 2.05
C GLN A 416 -7.25 6.43 2.08
N TYR A 417 -8.18 6.78 1.18
CA TYR A 417 -8.75 8.13 1.08
C TYR A 417 -9.89 8.39 2.09
N ASP A 418 -10.86 7.49 2.21
CA ASP A 418 -12.00 7.62 3.14
C ASP A 418 -11.67 7.12 4.56
N GLY A 419 -10.84 6.08 4.68
CA GLY A 419 -10.52 5.42 5.96
C GLY A 419 -11.52 4.33 6.34
N GLU A 420 -12.29 3.80 5.38
CA GLU A 420 -13.22 2.69 5.58
C GLU A 420 -12.58 1.39 5.06
N LEU A 421 -12.53 0.34 5.88
CA LEU A 421 -11.88 -0.93 5.53
C LEU A 421 -12.86 -1.99 5.02
N ASP A 422 -14.16 -1.83 5.30
CA ASP A 422 -15.26 -2.75 4.98
C ASP A 422 -15.41 -3.05 3.47
N GLY A 423 -14.78 -2.25 2.60
CA GLY A 423 -14.78 -2.41 1.14
C GLY A 423 -13.55 -3.13 0.57
N ILE A 424 -12.72 -3.76 1.41
CA ILE A 424 -11.55 -4.55 1.02
C ILE A 424 -11.93 -6.04 1.06
N ASP A 425 -11.67 -6.76 -0.02
CA ASP A 425 -11.78 -8.22 -0.05
C ASP A 425 -10.59 -8.85 0.68
N LEU A 426 -10.87 -9.46 1.84
CA LEU A 426 -9.86 -10.09 2.70
C LEU A 426 -9.40 -11.47 2.18
N ASP A 427 -10.22 -12.15 1.38
CA ASP A 427 -9.92 -13.47 0.86
C ASP A 427 -9.02 -13.34 -0.38
N GLN A 428 -9.32 -12.41 -1.30
CA GLN A 428 -8.40 -12.01 -2.38
C GLN A 428 -7.07 -11.46 -1.84
N LEU A 429 -7.11 -10.65 -0.78
CA LEU A 429 -5.90 -10.15 -0.11
C LEU A 429 -5.04 -11.27 0.48
N ARG A 430 -5.68 -12.31 1.04
CA ARG A 430 -4.99 -13.50 1.58
C ARG A 430 -4.38 -14.35 0.46
N GLU A 431 -5.06 -14.51 -0.66
CA GLU A 431 -4.53 -15.26 -1.81
C GLU A 431 -3.32 -14.56 -2.44
N LEU A 432 -3.40 -13.24 -2.67
CA LEU A 432 -2.34 -12.48 -3.33
C LEU A 432 -1.15 -12.16 -2.42
N LEU A 433 -1.38 -11.74 -1.17
CA LEU A 433 -0.34 -11.26 -0.25
C LEU A 433 -0.12 -12.13 1.00
N GLY A 434 -0.90 -13.20 1.18
CA GLY A 434 -0.79 -14.14 2.29
C GLY A 434 -1.53 -13.73 3.57
N ASP A 435 -1.60 -14.66 4.52
CA ASP A 435 -2.31 -14.49 5.81
C ASP A 435 -1.89 -13.23 6.57
N GLU A 436 -0.59 -12.89 6.57
CA GLU A 436 -0.05 -11.71 7.28
C GLU A 436 -0.67 -10.38 6.81
N ALA A 437 -1.13 -10.30 5.55
CA ALA A 437 -1.77 -9.12 4.98
C ALA A 437 -3.24 -9.01 5.40
N SER A 438 -3.98 -10.13 5.38
CA SER A 438 -5.36 -10.22 5.90
C SER A 438 -5.40 -9.86 7.40
N ASP A 439 -4.56 -10.50 8.20
CA ASP A 439 -4.34 -10.23 9.63
C ASP A 439 -4.07 -8.74 9.93
N ALA A 440 -3.40 -8.05 9.01
CA ALA A 440 -3.07 -6.64 9.17
C ALA A 440 -4.29 -5.74 8.96
N ILE A 441 -5.16 -6.01 7.98
CA ILE A 441 -6.39 -5.23 7.78
C ILE A 441 -7.34 -5.43 8.95
N ASP A 442 -7.55 -6.67 9.40
CA ASP A 442 -8.42 -6.97 10.56
C ASP A 442 -7.95 -6.19 11.80
N ARG A 443 -6.65 -6.24 12.12
CA ARG A 443 -6.04 -5.47 13.21
C ARG A 443 -6.14 -3.96 13.04
N LEU A 444 -6.24 -3.44 11.81
CA LEU A 444 -6.47 -2.02 11.55
C LEU A 444 -7.95 -1.63 11.75
N GLY A 445 -8.89 -2.55 11.48
CA GLY A 445 -10.31 -2.38 11.79
C GLY A 445 -10.60 -2.32 13.28
N GLU A 446 -10.01 -3.24 14.05
CA GLU A 446 -10.21 -3.35 15.50
C GLU A 446 -9.72 -2.13 16.31
N LEU A 447 -8.92 -1.23 15.73
CA LEU A 447 -8.28 -0.13 16.48
C LEU A 447 -9.27 0.79 17.20
N LEU A 448 -10.42 1.08 16.57
CA LEU A 448 -11.47 1.90 17.16
C LEU A 448 -12.12 1.19 18.35
N ASP A 449 -12.48 -0.07 18.16
CA ASP A 449 -13.13 -0.89 19.18
C ASP A 449 -12.23 -1.10 20.40
N ILE A 450 -10.95 -1.39 20.19
CA ILE A 450 -9.95 -1.54 21.27
C ILE A 450 -9.84 -0.23 22.09
N LEU A 451 -9.84 0.93 21.43
CA LEU A 451 -9.78 2.24 22.09
C LEU A 451 -11.07 2.60 22.84
N GLU A 452 -12.25 2.24 22.30
CA GLU A 452 -13.54 2.47 22.95
C GLU A 452 -13.73 1.54 24.14
N GLN A 453 -13.44 0.24 24.00
CA GLN A 453 -13.52 -0.75 25.09
C GLN A 453 -12.58 -0.40 26.25
N ALA A 454 -11.38 0.10 25.97
CA ALA A 454 -10.47 0.63 27.00
C ALA A 454 -10.94 1.95 27.65
N GLY A 455 -11.97 2.58 27.08
CA GLY A 455 -12.55 3.85 27.52
C GLY A 455 -11.63 5.04 27.26
N TYR A 456 -10.76 4.98 26.24
CA TYR A 456 -9.90 6.09 25.84
C TYR A 456 -10.57 7.04 24.85
N ILE A 457 -11.42 6.50 23.98
CA ILE A 457 -12.30 7.27 23.08
C ILE A 457 -13.78 6.98 23.39
N ARG A 458 -14.68 7.76 22.80
CA ARG A 458 -16.12 7.55 22.80
C ARG A 458 -16.73 8.25 21.58
N ARG A 459 -17.78 7.69 21.00
CA ARG A 459 -18.56 8.35 19.95
C ARG A 459 -19.40 9.52 20.49
N ASP A 460 -19.32 10.68 19.84
CA ASP A 460 -20.24 11.82 19.98
C ASP A 460 -20.81 12.17 18.60
N GLY A 461 -22.10 11.86 18.40
CA GLY A 461 -22.74 11.88 17.08
C GLY A 461 -22.06 10.93 16.08
N ASP A 462 -21.57 11.48 14.97
CA ASP A 462 -20.78 10.77 13.96
C ASP A 462 -19.26 10.97 14.09
N THR A 463 -18.83 11.61 15.18
CA THR A 463 -17.42 11.90 15.45
C THR A 463 -16.90 11.13 16.65
N TRP A 464 -15.62 10.75 16.62
CA TRP A 464 -14.94 10.15 17.76
C TRP A 464 -14.21 11.21 18.59
N GLU A 465 -14.40 11.18 19.91
CA GLU A 465 -13.74 12.08 20.85
C GLU A 465 -12.92 11.33 21.91
N LEU A 466 -11.83 11.95 22.40
CA LEU A 466 -11.07 11.48 23.55
C LEU A 466 -11.89 11.64 24.83
N THR A 467 -11.93 10.58 25.65
CA THR A 467 -12.42 10.70 27.02
C THR A 467 -11.39 11.40 27.91
N PRO A 468 -11.79 11.91 29.10
CA PRO A 468 -10.83 12.39 30.10
C PRO A 468 -9.81 11.35 30.58
N ARG A 469 -10.03 10.05 30.31
CA ARG A 469 -9.06 8.97 30.53
C ARG A 469 -8.05 8.91 29.39
N GLY A 470 -8.49 9.04 28.13
CA GLY A 470 -7.63 9.16 26.94
C GLY A 470 -6.69 10.35 27.02
N THR A 471 -7.20 11.56 27.26
CA THR A 471 -6.39 12.78 27.41
C THR A 471 -5.35 12.63 28.53
N ARG A 472 -5.71 12.00 29.65
CA ARG A 472 -4.79 11.73 30.76
C ARG A 472 -3.69 10.75 30.35
N MET A 473 -4.02 9.67 29.65
CA MET A 473 -3.05 8.67 29.19
C MET A 473 -2.02 9.29 28.23
N ILE A 474 -2.48 10.08 27.25
CA ILE A 474 -1.61 10.84 26.34
C ILE A 474 -0.61 11.71 27.12
N GLY A 475 -1.09 12.53 28.07
CA GLY A 475 -0.20 13.38 28.85
C GLY A 475 0.74 12.62 29.79
N GLN A 476 0.39 11.40 30.22
CA GLN A 476 1.27 10.53 31.03
C GLN A 476 2.41 9.97 30.17
N ARG A 477 2.11 9.55 28.93
CA ARG A 477 3.13 9.13 27.96
C ARG A 477 4.03 10.28 27.54
N ALA A 478 3.48 11.46 27.24
CA ALA A 478 4.28 12.67 26.97
C ALA A 478 5.23 13.01 28.14
N LEU A 479 4.76 12.88 29.39
CA LEU A 479 5.61 13.05 30.58
C LEU A 479 6.74 12.01 30.66
N ALA A 480 6.43 10.74 30.38
CA ALA A 480 7.41 9.65 30.36
C ALA A 480 8.45 9.80 29.24
N GLU A 481 8.02 10.22 28.04
CA GLU A 481 8.86 10.53 26.88
C GLU A 481 9.92 11.60 27.24
N ILE A 482 9.48 12.73 27.80
CA ILE A 482 10.37 13.83 28.22
C ILE A 482 11.34 13.37 29.31
N TYR A 483 10.89 12.56 30.30
CA TYR A 483 11.79 11.99 31.31
C TYR A 483 12.82 11.01 30.73
N ALA A 484 12.45 10.23 29.71
CA ALA A 484 13.36 9.32 29.03
C ALA A 484 14.44 10.07 28.25
N GLN A 485 14.08 11.17 27.58
CA GLN A 485 15.01 12.08 26.90
C GLN A 485 15.99 12.72 27.91
N LEU A 486 15.48 13.26 29.03
CA LEU A 486 16.28 13.83 30.11
C LEU A 486 17.30 12.83 30.68
N LYS A 487 16.90 11.55 30.85
CA LYS A 487 17.79 10.48 31.33
C LYS A 487 18.91 10.14 30.33
N ARG A 488 18.66 10.27 29.02
CA ARG A 488 19.66 10.03 27.95
C ARG A 488 20.67 11.17 27.83
N GLN A 489 20.27 12.44 28.03
CA GLN A 489 21.16 13.60 27.83
C GLN A 489 22.02 13.96 29.06
N GLY A 490 21.67 13.49 30.25
CA GLY A 490 22.47 13.67 31.46
C GLY A 490 22.27 15.02 32.16
N ILE A 491 22.17 14.99 33.49
CA ILE A 491 21.69 16.08 34.36
C ILE A 491 22.60 17.34 34.38
N GLY A 492 23.77 17.31 33.73
CA GLY A 492 24.82 18.33 33.88
C GLY A 492 24.84 19.50 32.89
N ASN A 493 24.02 19.49 31.83
CA ASN A 493 24.30 20.33 30.64
C ASN A 493 23.33 21.50 30.36
N HIS A 494 22.47 21.86 31.32
CA HIS A 494 21.53 22.99 31.18
C HIS A 494 22.08 24.26 31.86
N PRO A 495 22.51 25.30 31.13
CA PRO A 495 22.95 26.56 31.72
C PRO A 495 21.75 27.34 32.28
N VAL A 496 21.68 27.48 33.61
CA VAL A 496 20.61 28.21 34.31
C VAL A 496 21.09 29.64 34.64
N PRO A 497 20.39 30.71 34.18
CA PRO A 497 20.68 32.09 34.59
C PRO A 497 20.36 32.35 36.07
N GLU A 498 21.05 33.32 36.68
CA GLU A 498 20.97 33.61 38.13
C GLU A 498 19.54 33.94 38.64
N SER A 499 19.26 33.51 39.87
CA SER A 499 17.94 33.56 40.50
C SER A 499 17.67 34.84 41.31
N GLY A 500 16.47 35.42 41.18
CA GLY A 500 15.93 36.42 42.12
C GLY A 500 15.41 35.81 43.45
N ARG A 501 15.27 36.66 44.48
CA ARG A 501 14.79 36.32 45.85
C ARG A 501 13.38 36.90 46.11
N HIS A 502 12.58 36.26 46.97
CA HIS A 502 11.76 36.85 48.07
C HIS A 502 11.00 35.74 48.86
N GLY A 503 10.74 35.94 50.16
CA GLY A 503 9.90 35.06 51.01
C GLY A 503 10.16 35.21 52.52
N GLU A 504 9.10 35.39 53.33
CA GLU A 504 9.14 35.61 54.80
C GLU A 504 8.71 34.36 55.61
N ARG A 505 8.79 34.42 56.95
CA ARG A 505 8.80 33.28 57.91
C ARG A 505 7.69 33.41 58.97
N ILE A 506 7.22 32.30 59.55
CA ILE A 506 6.25 32.24 60.69
C ILE A 506 6.68 31.14 61.68
N ASP A 507 6.28 31.28 62.96
CA ASP A 507 6.81 30.58 64.14
C ASP A 507 5.99 29.34 64.59
N ASP A 508 6.47 28.12 64.37
CA ASP A 508 6.01 26.90 65.09
C ASP A 508 7.11 25.79 65.09
N SER A 509 7.23 25.00 66.16
CA SER A 509 8.44 24.21 66.50
C SER A 509 8.22 22.69 66.70
N LYS A 510 9.31 21.90 66.59
CA LYS A 510 9.39 20.45 66.87
C LYS A 510 10.70 20.06 67.55
N GLU A 511 10.77 18.90 68.19
CA GLU A 511 12.03 18.31 68.66
C GLU A 511 13.04 18.11 67.52
N TYR A 512 14.33 18.30 67.82
CA TYR A 512 15.44 18.20 66.89
C TYR A 512 15.82 16.74 66.59
N GLU A 513 15.80 16.36 65.32
CA GLU A 513 16.27 15.08 64.82
C GLU A 513 17.60 15.26 64.06
N PHE A 514 18.47 14.24 64.11
CA PHE A 514 19.77 14.30 63.44
C PHE A 514 19.60 14.39 61.91
N GLY A 515 19.87 15.58 61.37
CA GLY A 515 19.66 15.92 59.96
C GLY A 515 18.78 17.15 59.75
N ASP A 516 18.06 17.61 60.78
CA ASP A 516 17.29 18.85 60.70
C ASP A 516 18.19 20.09 60.55
N PRO A 517 17.73 21.13 59.84
CA PRO A 517 18.34 22.46 59.87
C PRO A 517 18.38 23.02 61.30
N PHE A 518 19.54 23.51 61.75
CA PHE A 518 19.77 23.92 63.15
C PHE A 518 19.20 25.31 63.50
N HIS A 519 17.94 25.54 63.14
CA HIS A 519 17.18 26.76 63.41
C HIS A 519 16.38 26.60 64.71
N LEU A 520 17.11 26.68 65.83
CA LEU A 520 16.58 26.51 67.19
C LEU A 520 15.47 27.51 67.55
N ASP A 521 14.35 27.00 68.04
CA ASP A 521 13.44 27.75 68.91
C ASP A 521 14.11 27.86 70.28
N MET A 522 14.82 28.97 70.50
CA MET A 522 15.53 29.25 71.74
C MET A 522 14.60 29.31 72.97
N ASN A 523 13.33 29.66 72.79
CA ASN A 523 12.39 29.79 73.91
C ASN A 523 11.96 28.40 74.38
N ARG A 524 11.50 27.55 73.45
CA ARG A 524 11.21 26.13 73.72
C ARG A 524 12.42 25.39 74.24
N THR A 525 13.57 25.55 73.59
CA THR A 525 14.80 24.85 73.97
C THR A 525 15.24 25.17 75.41
N ILE A 526 15.15 26.43 75.83
CA ILE A 526 15.46 26.83 77.21
C ILE A 526 14.37 26.32 78.17
N MET A 527 13.10 26.34 77.77
CA MET A 527 12.00 25.81 78.59
C MET A 527 12.19 24.31 78.86
N ASN A 528 12.48 23.51 77.83
CA ASN A 528 12.68 22.07 77.93
C ASN A 528 13.87 21.72 78.85
N ALA A 529 14.98 22.46 78.73
CA ALA A 529 16.13 22.31 79.64
C ALA A 529 15.78 22.65 81.11
N ILE A 530 14.95 23.68 81.34
CA ILE A 530 14.47 24.06 82.69
C ILE A 530 13.46 23.05 83.24
N GLU A 531 12.62 22.44 82.40
CA GLU A 531 11.72 21.37 82.81
C GLU A 531 12.48 20.07 83.14
N ARG A 532 13.54 19.75 82.39
CA ARG A 532 14.41 18.59 82.61
C ARG A 532 15.25 18.70 83.89
N GLU A 533 15.92 19.83 84.12
CA GLU A 533 16.85 20.00 85.25
C GLU A 533 16.24 20.76 86.45
N GLY A 534 15.05 21.34 86.30
CA GLY A 534 14.46 22.26 87.28
C GLY A 534 15.09 23.67 87.23
N PRO A 535 14.55 24.63 88.00
CA PRO A 535 15.00 26.02 87.99
C PRO A 535 16.33 26.21 88.75
N GLN A 536 17.42 25.81 88.12
CA GLN A 536 18.80 26.00 88.61
C GLN A 536 19.65 26.81 87.61
N THR A 537 20.69 27.47 88.11
CA THR A 537 21.61 28.28 87.29
C THR A 537 23.08 27.85 87.51
N PRO A 538 23.88 27.71 86.44
CA PRO A 538 23.54 27.90 85.03
C PRO A 538 22.65 26.77 84.47
N VAL A 539 21.71 27.11 83.60
CA VAL A 539 20.90 26.13 82.85
C VAL A 539 21.81 25.42 81.85
N ARG A 540 21.85 24.08 81.88
CA ARG A 540 22.70 23.28 80.98
C ARG A 540 21.85 22.68 79.86
N LEU A 541 22.04 23.19 78.64
CA LEU A 541 21.41 22.62 77.46
C LEU A 541 22.07 21.28 77.05
N MET A 542 21.25 20.30 76.70
CA MET A 542 21.60 19.03 76.07
C MET A 542 20.94 18.94 74.68
N PRO A 543 21.41 18.06 73.78
CA PRO A 543 20.79 17.88 72.46
C PRO A 543 19.30 17.51 72.53
N ASP A 544 18.90 16.76 73.56
CA ASP A 544 17.51 16.33 73.77
C ASP A 544 16.58 17.50 74.18
N ASP A 545 17.13 18.65 74.58
CA ASP A 545 16.33 19.85 74.88
C ASP A 545 15.98 20.64 73.61
N PHE A 546 16.67 20.37 72.49
CA PHE A 546 16.61 21.21 71.30
C PHE A 546 15.28 21.06 70.55
N GLU A 547 14.57 22.18 70.40
CA GLU A 547 13.48 22.30 69.43
C GLU A 547 13.91 23.19 68.25
N VAL A 548 13.53 22.79 67.03
CA VAL A 548 13.75 23.52 65.79
C VAL A 548 12.42 23.87 65.12
N PHE A 549 12.36 25.00 64.42
CA PHE A 549 11.14 25.41 63.70
C PHE A 549 10.77 24.42 62.57
N ARG A 550 9.50 23.99 62.50
CA ARG A 550 8.99 23.15 61.40
C ARG A 550 8.90 23.96 60.10
N SER A 551 9.77 23.70 59.15
CA SER A 551 9.69 24.28 57.79
C SER A 551 8.97 23.36 56.79
N GLU A 552 7.70 23.00 57.04
CA GLU A 552 6.82 22.41 56.02
C GLU A 552 6.08 23.49 55.21
N LEU A 553 6.86 24.34 54.53
CA LEU A 553 6.33 25.23 53.49
C LEU A 553 6.08 24.43 52.20
N LEU A 554 5.01 23.63 52.22
CA LEU A 554 4.30 23.23 51.00
C LEU A 554 3.63 24.48 50.40
N THR A 555 4.44 25.37 49.83
CA THR A 555 3.94 26.54 49.10
C THR A 555 3.09 26.04 47.93
N GLN A 556 1.77 26.23 48.06
CA GLN A 556 0.86 26.11 46.93
C GLN A 556 1.37 27.02 45.81
N THR A 557 1.42 26.51 44.60
CA THR A 557 1.79 27.29 43.43
C THR A 557 0.59 27.40 42.50
N ALA A 558 0.21 28.64 42.18
CA ALA A 558 -0.74 28.93 41.11
C ALA A 558 0.06 29.26 39.85
N THR A 559 -0.11 28.44 38.82
CA THR A 559 0.62 28.53 37.54
C THR A 559 -0.37 28.83 36.41
N ALA A 560 -0.07 29.80 35.57
CA ALA A 560 -0.75 29.96 34.28
C ALA A 560 0.23 29.63 33.14
N VAL A 561 -0.01 28.55 32.41
CA VAL A 561 0.73 28.24 31.18
C VAL A 561 0.06 28.96 30.03
N MET A 562 0.81 29.82 29.35
CA MET A 562 0.39 30.54 28.16
C MET A 562 1.03 29.89 26.93
N VAL A 563 0.20 29.31 26.06
CA VAL A 563 0.60 28.68 24.80
C VAL A 563 0.22 29.59 23.64
N ASP A 564 1.22 29.97 22.85
CA ASP A 564 1.05 30.70 21.61
C ASP A 564 0.39 29.82 20.55
N LEU A 565 -0.73 30.30 19.98
CA LEU A 565 -1.53 29.64 18.94
C LEU A 565 -1.38 30.30 17.57
N SER A 566 -0.37 31.17 17.39
CA SER A 566 -0.14 31.87 16.13
C SER A 566 0.46 30.96 15.05
N TRP A 567 0.27 31.35 13.79
CA TRP A 567 0.70 30.57 12.62
C TRP A 567 2.21 30.29 12.55
N SER A 568 3.07 31.14 13.15
CA SER A 568 4.51 30.88 13.22
C SER A 568 4.85 29.61 14.02
N MET A 569 4.16 29.37 15.13
CA MET A 569 4.31 28.16 15.95
C MET A 569 4.00 26.88 15.17
N ALA A 570 3.00 26.92 14.28
CA ALA A 570 2.64 25.80 13.43
C ALA A 570 3.71 25.56 12.34
N LEU A 571 4.11 26.61 11.61
CA LEU A 571 5.09 26.52 10.52
C LEU A 571 6.47 26.01 10.97
N ARG A 572 6.80 26.12 12.26
CA ARG A 572 8.07 25.63 12.84
C ARG A 572 7.98 24.29 13.57
N GLY A 573 6.81 23.64 13.62
CA GLY A 573 6.58 22.43 14.43
C GLY A 573 6.59 22.66 15.96
N SER A 574 6.81 23.90 16.41
CA SER A 574 6.83 24.33 17.81
C SER A 574 5.51 24.06 18.55
N PHE A 575 4.40 24.10 17.83
CA PHE A 575 3.05 24.03 18.39
C PHE A 575 2.74 22.69 19.09
N GLN A 576 3.05 21.57 18.44
CA GLN A 576 2.83 20.22 18.96
C GLN A 576 3.62 20.00 20.27
N SER A 577 4.88 20.44 20.31
CA SER A 577 5.72 20.38 21.51
C SER A 577 5.13 21.21 22.66
N ALA A 578 4.61 22.41 22.38
CA ALA A 578 3.99 23.25 23.41
C ALA A 578 2.74 22.59 24.02
N LYS A 579 1.87 21.96 23.21
CA LYS A 579 0.75 21.15 23.70
C LYS A 579 1.22 19.96 24.54
N LYS A 580 2.20 19.16 24.05
CA LYS A 580 2.74 17.98 24.77
C LYS A 580 3.22 18.38 26.17
N VAL A 581 3.95 19.49 26.28
CA VAL A 581 4.47 19.97 27.56
C VAL A 581 3.37 20.51 28.48
N ALA A 582 2.35 21.19 27.95
CA ALA A 582 1.21 21.64 28.76
C ALA A 582 0.38 20.45 29.31
N LEU A 583 0.15 19.40 28.52
CA LEU A 583 -0.47 18.14 28.99
C LEU A 583 0.40 17.44 30.05
N ALA A 584 1.71 17.29 29.78
CA ALA A 584 2.65 16.65 30.69
C ALA A 584 2.75 17.38 32.03
N LEU A 585 2.79 18.73 32.01
CA LEU A 585 2.81 19.55 33.22
C LEU A 585 1.48 19.45 34.00
N HIS A 586 0.33 19.44 33.31
CA HIS A 586 -0.97 19.21 33.96
C HIS A 586 -0.99 17.88 34.72
N ASN A 587 -0.56 16.80 34.07
CA ASN A 587 -0.52 15.49 34.70
C ASN A 587 0.52 15.41 35.84
N LEU A 588 1.70 16.00 35.68
CA LEU A 588 2.71 16.09 36.74
C LEU A 588 2.14 16.80 37.98
N ILE A 589 1.48 17.94 37.78
CA ILE A 589 0.86 18.72 38.85
C ILE A 589 -0.27 17.93 39.51
N LYS A 590 -1.19 17.33 38.74
CA LYS A 590 -2.29 16.53 39.30
C LYS A 590 -1.80 15.29 40.06
N ALA A 591 -0.71 14.66 39.62
CA ALA A 591 -0.18 13.44 40.24
C ALA A 591 0.71 13.71 41.47
N GLN A 592 1.63 14.68 41.40
CA GLN A 592 2.65 14.91 42.45
C GLN A 592 2.35 16.14 43.33
N TYR A 593 1.59 17.11 42.83
CA TYR A 593 1.33 18.39 43.51
C TYR A 593 -0.17 18.74 43.55
N PRO A 594 -1.06 17.86 44.06
CA PRO A 594 -2.51 17.99 43.89
C PRO A 594 -3.15 19.23 44.55
N ARG A 595 -2.41 19.98 45.37
CA ARG A 595 -2.83 21.26 45.95
C ARG A 595 -2.51 22.48 45.07
N ASP A 596 -1.64 22.33 44.09
CA ASP A 596 -1.28 23.38 43.14
C ASP A 596 -2.41 23.61 42.12
N GLN A 597 -2.42 24.81 41.56
CA GLN A 597 -3.45 25.25 40.60
C GLN A 597 -2.78 25.52 39.26
N LEU A 598 -3.37 25.01 38.19
CA LEU A 598 -2.88 25.17 36.83
C LEU A 598 -4.01 25.72 35.95
N TYR A 599 -3.74 26.84 35.29
CA TYR A 599 -4.54 27.38 34.20
C TYR A 599 -3.77 27.21 32.89
N ILE A 600 -4.48 26.84 31.82
CA ILE A 600 -3.91 26.78 30.46
C ILE A 600 -4.60 27.87 29.64
N LEU A 601 -3.81 28.72 28.99
CA LEU A 601 -4.27 29.84 28.20
C LEU A 601 -3.74 29.70 26.78
N GLY A 602 -4.62 29.60 25.80
CA GLY A 602 -4.27 29.71 24.39
C GLY A 602 -4.37 31.17 23.94
N PHE A 603 -3.38 31.68 23.20
CA PHE A 603 -3.45 33.03 22.63
C PHE A 603 -2.99 33.13 21.18
N SER A 604 -3.84 33.72 20.34
CA SER A 604 -3.56 34.21 18.98
C SER A 604 -3.77 35.73 18.98
N ALA A 605 -4.60 36.26 18.07
CA ALA A 605 -5.12 37.62 18.14
C ALA A 605 -5.94 37.88 19.42
N TYR A 606 -6.56 36.86 20.03
CA TYR A 606 -7.18 36.93 21.35
C TYR A 606 -6.66 35.80 22.25
N ALA A 607 -6.78 35.98 23.57
CA ALA A 607 -6.43 34.96 24.56
C ALA A 607 -7.71 34.38 25.17
N ARG A 608 -7.73 33.06 25.38
CA ARG A 608 -8.80 32.34 26.08
C ARG A 608 -8.20 31.32 27.04
N GLU A 609 -8.97 31.01 28.09
CA GLU A 609 -8.73 29.82 28.90
C GLU A 609 -9.06 28.59 28.06
N LEU A 610 -8.27 27.53 28.21
CA LEU A 610 -8.43 26.25 27.53
C LEU A 610 -8.64 25.17 28.59
N GLU A 611 -9.69 24.37 28.43
CA GLU A 611 -9.87 23.16 29.20
C GLU A 611 -8.88 22.07 28.75
N ILE A 612 -8.54 21.16 29.66
CA ILE A 612 -7.51 20.14 29.39
C ILE A 612 -7.91 19.18 28.25
N SER A 613 -9.22 18.93 28.10
CA SER A 613 -9.80 18.12 27.01
C SER A 613 -9.78 18.82 25.66
N GLU A 614 -9.80 20.15 25.61
CA GLU A 614 -9.72 20.91 24.35
C GLU A 614 -8.29 20.87 23.78
N LEU A 615 -7.27 20.86 24.64
CA LEU A 615 -5.87 21.09 24.26
C LEU A 615 -5.33 20.22 23.10
N PRO A 616 -5.64 18.91 22.98
CA PRO A 616 -5.28 18.13 21.80
C PRO A 616 -5.89 18.70 20.51
N TYR A 617 -7.18 19.06 20.55
CA TYR A 617 -7.99 19.53 19.43
C TYR A 617 -7.75 21.00 19.05
N VAL A 618 -7.13 21.82 19.91
CA VAL A 618 -6.82 23.22 19.57
C VAL A 618 -5.95 23.27 18.32
N ARG A 619 -6.47 23.87 17.24
CA ARG A 619 -5.69 24.23 16.05
C ARG A 619 -5.10 25.64 16.21
N TRP A 620 -4.08 25.97 15.42
CA TRP A 620 -3.65 27.37 15.28
C TRP A 620 -4.74 28.17 14.58
N ASP A 621 -4.76 29.48 14.82
CA ASP A 621 -5.78 30.35 14.23
C ASP A 621 -5.33 30.84 12.84
N GLU A 622 -5.79 30.15 11.78
CA GLU A 622 -5.55 30.54 10.39
C GLU A 622 -6.29 31.83 9.99
N SER A 623 -7.35 32.16 10.72
CA SER A 623 -8.28 33.24 10.36
C SER A 623 -7.97 34.58 11.04
N VAL A 624 -7.35 34.55 12.23
CA VAL A 624 -7.05 35.76 13.02
C VAL A 624 -5.58 35.83 13.42
N LEU A 625 -4.80 36.53 12.59
CA LEU A 625 -3.38 36.75 12.78
C LEU A 625 -3.06 37.56 14.05
N GLY A 626 -2.07 37.09 14.81
CA GLY A 626 -1.42 37.88 15.86
C GLY A 626 -0.95 37.05 17.05
N THR A 627 -0.04 37.66 17.82
CA THR A 627 0.56 37.11 19.03
C THR A 627 0.23 38.05 20.19
N ASN A 628 -0.98 37.96 20.74
CA ASN A 628 -1.52 38.93 21.70
C ASN A 628 -1.09 38.64 23.15
N MET A 629 0.22 38.70 23.40
CA MET A 629 0.80 38.56 24.73
C MET A 629 0.18 39.55 25.75
N HIS A 630 -0.20 40.77 25.31
CA HIS A 630 -0.87 41.74 26.17
C HIS A 630 -2.18 41.17 26.75
N HIS A 631 -3.07 40.63 25.92
CA HIS A 631 -4.34 40.07 26.36
C HIS A 631 -4.14 38.80 27.20
N ALA A 632 -3.19 37.94 26.82
CA ALA A 632 -2.87 36.73 27.55
C ALA A 632 -2.34 37.02 28.97
N LEU A 633 -1.43 37.99 29.12
CA LEU A 633 -0.96 38.45 30.44
C LEU A 633 -2.09 39.07 31.28
N MET A 634 -3.00 39.86 30.67
CA MET A 634 -4.17 40.40 31.36
C MET A 634 -5.07 39.30 31.92
N LEU A 635 -5.29 38.23 31.15
CA LEU A 635 -6.12 37.09 31.55
C LEU A 635 -5.42 36.25 32.62
N ALA A 636 -4.14 35.92 32.43
CA ALA A 636 -3.31 35.21 33.39
C ALA A 636 -3.28 35.92 34.75
N ARG A 637 -3.05 37.24 34.76
CA ARG A 637 -3.08 38.04 36.00
C ARG A 637 -4.44 37.99 36.68
N ARG A 638 -5.55 38.08 35.93
CA ARG A 638 -6.91 37.97 36.48
C ARG A 638 -7.19 36.60 37.10
N LEU A 639 -6.72 35.51 36.50
CA LEU A 639 -6.86 34.15 37.04
C LEU A 639 -5.99 33.95 38.29
N LEU A 640 -4.72 34.34 38.23
CA LEU A 640 -3.78 34.23 39.34
C LEU A 640 -4.12 35.14 40.52
N ALA A 641 -4.81 36.27 40.31
CA ALA A 641 -5.30 37.13 41.37
C ALA A 641 -6.39 36.48 42.25
N ARG A 642 -6.99 35.35 41.83
CA ARG A 642 -7.89 34.55 42.67
C ARG A 642 -7.15 33.84 43.82
N HIS A 643 -5.83 33.69 43.69
CA HIS A 643 -4.98 32.97 44.64
C HIS A 643 -4.19 33.98 45.48
N THR A 644 -4.52 34.07 46.77
CA THR A 644 -3.87 35.00 47.71
C THR A 644 -2.74 34.36 48.51
N GLY A 645 -2.69 33.03 48.58
CA GLY A 645 -1.64 32.26 49.23
C GLY A 645 -0.63 31.67 48.24
N GLY A 646 0.64 31.57 48.66
CA GLY A 646 1.69 30.87 47.93
C GLY A 646 2.27 31.63 46.73
N THR A 647 3.01 30.90 45.90
CA THR A 647 3.76 31.48 44.76
C THR A 647 2.86 31.56 43.52
N ARG A 648 2.84 32.70 42.84
CA ARG A 648 2.10 32.88 41.57
C ARG A 648 3.07 33.02 40.41
N GLN A 649 2.88 32.24 39.36
CA GLN A 649 3.76 32.26 38.19
C GLN A 649 3.01 32.11 36.86
N ILE A 650 3.64 32.63 35.82
CA ILE A 650 3.26 32.46 34.41
C ILE A 650 4.41 31.74 33.71
N ILE A 651 4.07 30.70 32.95
CA ILE A 651 4.99 30.01 32.03
C ILE A 651 4.53 30.34 30.62
N MET A 652 5.25 31.19 29.90
CA MET A 652 4.90 31.62 28.55
C MET A 652 5.74 30.86 27.52
N ILE A 653 5.08 30.15 26.60
CA ILE A 653 5.68 29.41 25.49
C ILE A 653 5.28 30.11 24.19
N SER A 654 6.26 30.54 23.40
CA SER A 654 6.03 31.29 22.14
C SER A 654 7.26 31.18 21.22
N ASP A 655 7.10 31.53 19.95
CA ASP A 655 8.19 31.74 18.98
C ASP A 655 8.19 33.16 18.38
N GLY A 656 7.19 33.99 18.71
CA GLY A 656 6.91 35.26 18.06
C GLY A 656 7.05 36.48 18.97
N GLU A 657 7.19 37.65 18.36
CA GLU A 657 7.11 38.94 19.04
C GLU A 657 5.64 39.32 19.34
N PRO A 658 5.35 40.21 20.32
CA PRO A 658 3.99 40.70 20.53
C PRO A 658 3.53 41.56 19.34
N THR A 659 2.89 40.93 18.36
CA THR A 659 2.36 41.56 17.13
C THR A 659 0.93 42.10 17.31
N ALA A 660 0.23 41.68 18.36
CA ALA A 660 -1.13 42.12 18.66
C ALA A 660 -1.29 42.65 20.10
N HIS A 661 -2.18 43.61 20.30
CA HIS A 661 -2.60 44.06 21.63
C HIS A 661 -4.10 44.36 21.67
N LEU A 662 -4.70 44.22 22.86
CA LEU A 662 -6.08 44.65 23.08
C LEU A 662 -6.19 46.18 23.24
N GLU A 663 -6.96 46.84 22.37
CA GLU A 663 -7.38 48.24 22.50
C GLU A 663 -8.92 48.32 22.51
N ARG A 664 -9.50 48.91 23.57
CA ARG A 664 -10.97 49.05 23.75
C ARG A 664 -11.76 47.74 23.54
N GLY A 665 -11.16 46.61 23.91
CA GLY A 665 -11.76 45.27 23.76
C GLY A 665 -11.60 44.62 22.39
N ARG A 666 -10.96 45.28 21.42
CA ARG A 666 -10.64 44.71 20.10
C ARG A 666 -9.14 44.45 19.98
N SER A 667 -8.77 43.38 19.29
CA SER A 667 -7.36 43.13 18.94
C SER A 667 -6.90 44.07 17.84
N GLN A 668 -5.72 44.67 18.02
CA GLN A 668 -5.03 45.51 17.04
C GLN A 668 -3.72 44.81 16.65
N PHE A 669 -3.66 44.32 15.40
CA PHE A 669 -2.52 43.61 14.84
C PHE A 669 -1.59 44.55 14.06
N SER A 670 -0.28 44.31 14.16
CA SER A 670 0.77 45.00 13.41
C SER A 670 1.96 44.07 13.23
N TYR A 671 2.41 43.89 11.98
CA TYR A 671 3.69 43.26 11.67
C TYR A 671 4.54 44.18 10.79
N PRO A 672 5.77 44.58 11.21
CA PRO A 672 6.38 44.32 12.52
C PRO A 672 5.58 44.88 13.71
N PRO A 673 5.87 44.46 14.96
CA PRO A 673 5.23 44.96 16.18
C PRO A 673 5.23 46.48 16.28
N SER A 674 4.07 47.08 16.51
CA SER A 674 4.00 48.53 16.72
C SER A 674 4.61 48.93 18.09
N PRO A 675 5.21 50.13 18.22
CA PRO A 675 5.69 50.64 19.50
C PRO A 675 4.59 50.73 20.58
N THR A 676 3.33 50.86 20.16
CA THR A 676 2.16 50.77 21.06
C THR A 676 1.96 49.35 21.57
N THR A 677 1.99 48.34 20.70
CA THR A 677 1.84 46.92 21.04
C THR A 677 2.88 46.48 22.07
N ILE A 678 4.15 46.81 21.84
CA ILE A 678 5.25 46.53 22.79
C ILE A 678 5.00 47.23 24.13
N ARG A 679 4.64 48.52 24.10
CA ARG A 679 4.41 49.32 25.31
C ARG A 679 3.24 48.82 26.16
N GLU A 680 2.11 48.46 25.56
CA GLU A 680 0.97 47.93 26.31
C GLU A 680 1.27 46.53 26.87
N THR A 681 1.98 45.68 26.13
CA THR A 681 2.47 44.39 26.66
C THR A 681 3.38 44.59 27.87
N LEU A 682 4.40 45.44 27.79
CA LEU A 682 5.31 45.72 28.91
C LEU A 682 4.63 46.45 30.10
N LYS A 683 3.54 47.20 29.87
CA LYS A 683 2.70 47.74 30.96
C LYS A 683 2.01 46.63 31.74
N GLU A 684 1.54 45.58 31.08
CA GLU A 684 0.92 44.43 31.77
C GLU A 684 1.96 43.57 32.48
N VAL A 685 3.14 43.36 31.90
CA VAL A 685 4.30 42.76 32.61
C VAL A 685 4.60 43.51 33.92
N ARG A 686 4.62 44.85 33.90
CA ARG A 686 4.78 45.68 35.12
C ARG A 686 3.66 45.49 36.14
N ARG A 687 2.41 45.25 35.70
CA ARG A 687 1.28 44.96 36.60
C ARG A 687 1.45 43.59 37.26
N CYS A 688 1.76 42.56 36.48
CA CYS A 688 2.07 41.21 37.00
C CYS A 688 3.19 41.24 38.04
N THR A 689 4.27 41.98 37.76
CA THR A 689 5.40 42.15 38.67
C THR A 689 5.00 42.79 40.01
N ARG A 690 4.21 43.88 39.97
CA ARG A 690 3.72 44.55 41.21
C ARG A 690 2.80 43.67 42.04
N GLU A 691 2.10 42.73 41.41
CA GLU A 691 1.21 41.77 42.08
C GLU A 691 1.97 40.53 42.58
N GLY A 692 3.30 40.45 42.38
CA GLY A 692 4.13 39.32 42.82
C GLY A 692 4.02 38.08 41.93
N ILE A 693 3.73 38.27 40.64
CA ILE A 693 3.62 37.18 39.66
C ILE A 693 4.93 37.09 38.85
N THR A 694 5.64 35.97 38.98
CA THR A 694 6.86 35.68 38.20
C THR A 694 6.51 35.19 36.80
N ILE A 695 7.17 35.66 35.76
CA ILE A 695 6.95 35.28 34.37
C ILE A 695 8.21 34.59 33.85
N ASN A 696 8.18 33.27 33.69
CA ASN A 696 9.22 32.50 33.02
C ASN A 696 8.84 32.34 31.54
N THR A 697 9.72 32.71 30.61
CA THR A 697 9.46 32.69 29.16
C THR A 697 10.35 31.68 28.47
N PHE A 698 9.74 30.78 27.69
CA PHE A 698 10.39 29.74 26.89
C PHE A 698 10.21 30.10 25.42
N MET A 699 11.32 30.43 24.77
CA MET A 699 11.39 30.95 23.41
C MET A 699 11.92 29.89 22.47
N LEU A 700 11.18 29.66 21.39
CA LEU A 700 11.48 28.66 20.36
C LEU A 700 12.17 29.25 19.12
N ASP A 701 12.21 30.58 19.00
CA ASP A 701 12.99 31.31 17.99
C ASP A 701 14.09 32.17 18.61
N ARG A 702 15.10 32.53 17.80
CA ARG A 702 16.31 33.27 18.20
C ARG A 702 16.48 34.61 17.47
N ASN A 703 15.41 35.15 16.88
CA ASN A 703 15.43 36.48 16.24
C ASN A 703 15.95 37.57 17.21
N TYR A 704 16.75 38.50 16.68
CA TYR A 704 17.42 39.54 17.46
C TYR A 704 16.42 40.47 18.18
N TYR A 705 15.36 40.90 17.48
CA TYR A 705 14.37 41.82 18.05
C TYR A 705 13.54 41.15 19.16
N LEU A 706 13.14 39.90 18.97
CA LEU A 706 12.48 39.07 19.99
C LEU A 706 13.35 38.94 21.25
N LYS A 707 14.65 38.70 21.07
CA LYS A 707 15.62 38.64 22.18
C LYS A 707 15.73 39.97 22.92
N GLU A 708 15.66 41.11 22.25
CA GLU A 708 15.64 42.42 22.93
C GLU A 708 14.35 42.63 23.73
N PHE A 709 13.19 42.36 23.13
CA PHE A 709 11.90 42.46 23.80
C PHE A 709 11.83 41.59 25.06
N VAL A 710 12.23 40.32 24.97
CA VAL A 710 12.12 39.38 26.10
C VAL A 710 13.19 39.63 27.17
N ASN A 711 14.38 40.13 26.81
CA ASN A 711 15.32 40.66 27.80
C ASN A 711 14.75 41.85 28.58
N ASN A 712 13.96 42.72 27.94
CA ASN A 712 13.30 43.84 28.61
C ASN A 712 12.12 43.36 29.49
N LEU A 713 11.37 42.35 29.05
CA LEU A 713 10.35 41.67 29.88
C LEU A 713 10.98 41.08 31.15
N ALA A 714 12.08 40.33 31.02
CA ALA A 714 12.79 39.70 32.12
C ALA A 714 13.36 40.73 33.12
N LYS A 715 14.02 41.79 32.63
CA LYS A 715 14.50 42.91 33.47
C LYS A 715 13.39 43.61 34.26
N ILE A 716 12.18 43.67 33.70
CA ILE A 716 11.03 44.30 34.34
C ILE A 716 10.41 43.38 35.40
N ASN A 717 10.40 42.05 35.17
CA ASN A 717 9.69 41.10 36.02
C ASN A 717 10.56 40.36 37.04
N GLY A 718 11.84 40.14 36.75
CA GLY A 718 12.72 39.28 37.54
C GLY A 718 12.57 37.77 37.26
N GLY A 719 11.65 37.38 36.38
CA GLY A 719 11.52 36.01 35.86
C GLY A 719 12.56 35.67 34.78
N ARG A 720 12.66 34.37 34.44
CA ARG A 720 13.74 33.81 33.61
C ARG A 720 13.35 33.66 32.14
N VAL A 721 14.36 33.57 31.29
CA VAL A 721 14.22 33.39 29.83
C VAL A 721 15.04 32.20 29.39
N PHE A 722 14.40 31.28 28.69
CA PHE A 722 15.02 30.07 28.14
C PHE A 722 14.91 30.11 26.62
N PHE A 723 16.04 30.01 25.92
CA PHE A 723 16.08 29.88 24.45
C PHE A 723 16.29 28.41 24.11
N THR A 724 15.23 27.72 23.73
CA THR A 724 15.21 26.28 23.48
C THR A 724 14.80 25.98 22.04
N THR A 725 14.99 24.74 21.62
CA THR A 725 14.36 24.17 20.42
C THR A 725 13.11 23.37 20.85
N PRO A 726 12.15 23.09 19.94
CA PRO A 726 10.89 22.40 20.29
C PRO A 726 11.11 21.04 20.97
N ASP A 727 12.08 20.27 20.48
CA ASP A 727 12.51 18.97 21.02
C ASP A 727 13.00 19.03 22.47
N LYS A 728 13.52 20.18 22.93
CA LYS A 728 14.06 20.34 24.31
C LYS A 728 13.16 21.13 25.25
N LEU A 729 12.05 21.66 24.73
CA LEU A 729 11.12 22.50 25.49
C LEU A 729 10.62 21.82 26.78
N GLY A 730 10.29 20.53 26.69
CA GLY A 730 9.82 19.74 27.83
C GLY A 730 10.87 19.56 28.91
N GLU A 731 12.12 19.26 28.53
CA GLU A 731 13.22 19.09 29.47
C GLU A 731 13.40 20.34 30.33
N TYR A 732 13.49 21.52 29.70
CA TYR A 732 13.66 22.78 30.42
C TYR A 732 12.46 23.10 31.31
N ILE A 733 11.21 22.98 30.83
CA ILE A 733 10.03 23.34 31.63
C ILE A 733 9.85 22.43 32.84
N LEU A 734 10.01 21.12 32.68
CA LEU A 734 9.84 20.17 33.80
C LEU A 734 10.97 20.28 34.82
N VAL A 735 12.23 20.40 34.37
CA VAL A 735 13.37 20.62 35.25
C VAL A 735 13.20 21.93 36.01
N ASP A 736 12.80 23.01 35.33
CA ASP A 736 12.60 24.32 35.95
C ASP A 736 11.52 24.30 37.04
N TYR A 737 10.35 23.72 36.74
CA TYR A 737 9.23 23.62 37.68
C TYR A 737 9.60 22.77 38.91
N VAL A 738 10.23 21.59 38.72
CA VAL A 738 10.65 20.71 39.82
C VAL A 738 11.81 21.31 40.63
N GLN A 739 12.77 21.96 39.97
CA GLN A 739 13.86 22.66 40.68
C GLN A 739 13.34 23.86 41.46
N HIS A 740 12.37 24.62 40.95
CA HIS A 740 11.76 25.74 41.68
C HIS A 740 11.07 25.26 42.96
N LYS A 741 10.29 24.16 42.89
CA LYS A 741 9.72 23.50 44.09
C LYS A 741 10.82 23.05 45.05
N ARG A 742 11.89 22.40 44.58
CA ARG A 742 13.03 21.98 45.42
C ARG A 742 13.82 23.15 46.03
N GLN A 743 13.98 24.27 45.33
CA GLN A 743 14.68 25.45 45.85
C GLN A 743 13.88 26.16 46.93
N HIS A 744 12.55 26.19 46.86
CA HIS A 744 11.71 26.68 47.96
C HIS A 744 11.77 25.79 49.20
N ILE A 745 12.02 24.49 49.04
CA ILE A 745 12.31 23.57 50.16
C ILE A 745 13.76 23.76 50.67
N GLY A 746 14.73 23.95 49.78
CA GLY A 746 16.16 23.97 50.11
C GLY A 746 16.77 25.33 50.52
N ARG A 747 16.11 26.46 50.25
CA ARG A 747 16.60 27.81 50.65
C ARG A 747 16.29 28.19 52.10
N SER A 748 15.82 27.24 52.90
CA SER A 748 15.66 27.36 54.36
C SER A 748 16.82 26.76 55.17
N ALA A 749 17.92 26.39 54.51
CA ALA A 749 19.17 25.96 55.15
C ALA A 749 19.96 27.16 55.71
#